data_AF-A0A7C1ZQ46-F1
#
_entry.id   AF-A0A7C1ZQ46-F1
#
_cell.length_a   1.000
_cell.length_b   1.000
_cell.length_c   1.000
_cell.angle_alpha   90.00
_cell.angle_beta   90.00
_cell.angle_gamma   90.00
#
_symmetry.space_group_name_H-M   'P 1'
#
loop_
_entity.id
_entity.type
_entity.pdbx_description
1 polymer ?
#
loop_
_entity_poly.entity_id
_entity_poly.type
_entity_poly.pdbx_seq_one_letter_code
_entity_poly.pdbx_strand_id
1 'polypeptide(L)'
;MAQLIKIKTFNILEIDTDLSCPDWDPATSAGGILVLFARQKIILKADIDVSGRGFSGGNPVDISTIMDTSSACFSKDFLFDPVYENLLSGHAGENVVYEGINLPLSNIALANGGGAGSGKYSGGGGGGNFSYGGSAGFESESCSPSDNYGGKSGTISNFYYANDGRFKNRLFFGGGGGAGVIWHNLNKLPDNFSTDLTNGFPGKHIPSQSYYGATTSYSGTGSLEKKLTLPMNSMLFNFLDNEYILKCDENIPPIPCTTPKGGDGVYKFQWQSSVDLLNWMDAAGQNNKEDYTPEEPLTRIYHRRIVASNGYTDTSNVFTLSVGTDLQNNIIEADQEICEGEEILPMKTGGEPVNGGNEKYQYIWESRIPGFSWSPDNNANDSPEYLPSNPGPTTEYRRIVNSARCTDTSNILIINILPGIENNLIHVNQEICFGDNFNPLQQSGVSVSGGSGSYMYAWEFRSGTEEWTEDQKAKNSPEYLPESPVSTSEYRRIVSSGLCLDTSNTISILVYNPPLITGQPADQEAEKGSSVTFSVQAESSEALSYTWMHPSGLTVPDANEFTIENVQEKHEGLYYCIVRTALCESISDTAILKVKQGPTGLDKTAANVLTVYPNPASDVLFISNIGEDEITVKIYNLLGKLKSEYFNTSEIDVSMLEPGQYIIRISNPEHSFTTRFLISR
;
A
#
# COMPACT_ATOMS: atom_id res chain seq x y z
N MET A 1 49.37 42.18 30.05
CA MET A 1 49.23 40.73 29.78
C MET A 1 47.95 40.53 28.99
N ALA A 2 47.88 39.54 28.11
CA ALA A 2 46.66 39.20 27.38
C ALA A 2 46.32 37.73 27.66
N GLN A 3 45.12 37.46 28.17
CA GLN A 3 44.61 36.12 28.36
C GLN A 3 43.90 35.68 27.08
N LEU A 4 44.23 34.49 26.59
CA LEU A 4 43.50 33.87 25.50
C LEU A 4 42.37 33.00 26.05
N ILE A 5 41.16 33.20 25.54
CA ILE A 5 39.97 32.42 25.94
C ILE A 5 39.40 31.68 24.74
N LYS A 6 38.99 30.42 24.95
CA LYS A 6 38.25 29.64 23.95
C LYS A 6 36.76 29.87 24.16
N ILE A 7 36.12 30.50 23.19
CA ILE A 7 34.68 30.82 23.26
C ILE A 7 33.89 29.69 22.60
N LYS A 8 33.00 29.04 23.36
CA LYS A 8 32.01 28.13 22.78
C LYS A 8 30.88 28.94 22.15
N THR A 9 30.54 28.61 20.92
CA THR A 9 29.46 29.23 20.16
C THR A 9 28.24 28.30 20.13
N PHE A 10 27.07 28.85 20.44
CA PHE A 10 25.81 28.13 20.44
C PHE A 10 24.82 28.81 19.48
N ASN A 11 23.92 28.05 18.84
CA ASN A 11 22.79 28.67 18.11
C ASN A 11 21.71 29.14 19.10
N ILE A 12 21.34 28.25 20.02
CA ILE A 12 20.48 28.52 21.17
C ILE A 12 21.24 28.07 22.42
N LEU A 13 21.41 28.95 23.40
CA LEU A 13 22.07 28.65 24.68
C LEU A 13 21.04 28.66 25.80
N GLU A 14 20.95 27.57 26.57
CA GLU A 14 20.11 27.48 27.76
C GLU A 14 20.99 27.27 29.00
N ILE A 15 20.81 28.11 30.01
CA ILE A 15 21.52 28.06 31.29
C ILE A 15 20.52 27.63 32.34
N ASP A 16 20.58 26.35 32.73
CA ASP A 16 19.67 25.68 33.66
C ASP A 16 20.28 25.43 35.04
N THR A 17 21.56 25.77 35.20
CA THR A 17 22.35 25.69 36.42
C THR A 17 23.21 26.94 36.57
N ASP A 18 23.53 27.31 37.81
CA ASP A 18 24.25 28.55 38.09
C ASP A 18 25.60 28.56 37.35
N LEU A 19 25.84 29.63 36.60
CA LEU A 19 26.99 29.76 35.73
C LEU A 19 28.00 30.73 36.34
N SER A 20 29.27 30.31 36.40
CA SER A 20 30.37 31.09 36.95
C SER A 20 31.63 30.95 36.09
N CYS A 21 32.68 31.71 36.42
CA CYS A 21 34.02 31.53 35.85
C CYS A 21 35.03 31.10 36.94
N PRO A 22 36.17 30.49 36.57
CA PRO A 22 37.27 30.29 37.51
C PRO A 22 37.75 31.63 38.08
N ASP A 23 38.24 31.63 39.31
CA ASP A 23 38.89 32.80 39.91
C ASP A 23 40.11 33.22 39.09
N TRP A 24 40.43 34.52 39.07
CA TRP A 24 41.68 34.98 38.49
C TRP A 24 42.88 34.44 39.27
N ASP A 25 43.75 33.71 38.58
CA ASP A 25 45.01 33.21 39.10
C ASP A 25 46.17 34.10 38.59
N PRO A 26 46.78 34.92 39.47
CA PRO A 26 47.87 35.80 39.09
C PRO A 26 49.15 35.04 38.72
N ALA A 27 49.32 33.78 39.14
CA ALA A 27 50.49 32.98 38.78
C ALA A 27 50.44 32.51 37.32
N THR A 28 49.24 32.21 36.81
CA THR A 28 49.01 31.76 35.44
C THR A 28 48.49 32.86 34.51
N SER A 29 48.13 34.03 35.07
CA SER A 29 47.51 35.15 34.34
C SER A 29 46.26 34.72 33.57
N ALA A 30 45.46 33.84 34.18
CA ALA A 30 44.27 33.25 33.61
C ALA A 30 43.14 33.14 34.65
N GLY A 31 41.90 33.05 34.18
CA GLY A 31 40.70 33.06 35.03
C GLY A 31 39.96 34.39 34.96
N GLY A 32 38.90 34.54 35.75
CA GLY A 32 38.13 35.77 35.90
C GLY A 32 37.38 36.29 34.69
N ILE A 33 37.19 35.45 33.69
CA ILE A 33 36.48 35.79 32.46
C ILE A 33 35.42 34.72 32.17
N LEU A 34 34.17 35.14 32.01
CA LEU A 34 33.08 34.34 31.45
C LEU A 34 32.68 34.95 30.10
N VAL A 35 32.78 34.19 29.01
CA VAL A 35 32.32 34.63 27.68
C VAL A 35 31.38 33.61 27.08
N LEU A 36 30.22 34.10 26.64
CA LEU A 36 29.16 33.32 26.00
C LEU A 36 28.87 33.92 24.64
N PHE A 37 28.77 33.07 23.62
CA PHE A 37 28.39 33.50 22.28
C PHE A 37 27.22 32.67 21.78
N ALA A 38 26.06 33.31 21.63
CA ALA A 38 24.85 32.69 21.10
C ALA A 38 24.37 33.43 19.86
N ARG A 39 24.13 32.70 18.76
CA ARG A 39 23.80 33.28 17.45
C ARG A 39 22.33 33.69 17.32
N GLN A 40 21.40 33.01 18.01
CA GLN A 40 19.97 33.29 17.89
C GLN A 40 19.30 33.61 19.22
N LYS A 41 19.50 32.80 20.26
CA LYS A 41 18.74 32.92 21.51
C LYS A 41 19.55 32.49 22.75
N ILE A 42 19.42 33.24 23.84
CA ILE A 42 19.90 32.86 25.19
C ILE A 42 18.69 32.72 26.11
N ILE A 43 18.63 31.65 26.88
CA ILE A 43 17.58 31.35 27.87
C ILE A 43 18.25 31.18 29.24
N LEU A 44 17.95 32.08 30.17
CA LEU A 44 18.47 32.04 31.55
C LEU A 44 17.39 31.46 32.47
N LYS A 45 17.62 30.26 32.99
CA LYS A 45 16.78 29.57 33.99
C LYS A 45 17.46 29.43 35.35
N ALA A 46 18.74 29.78 35.43
CA ALA A 46 19.56 29.83 36.63
C ALA A 46 20.45 31.08 36.64
N ASP A 47 21.13 31.35 37.76
CA ASP A 47 21.86 32.59 37.98
C ASP A 47 23.22 32.62 37.25
N ILE A 48 23.75 33.82 37.01
CA ILE A 48 25.14 34.01 36.58
C ILE A 48 25.86 34.76 37.70
N ASP A 49 26.79 34.09 38.39
CA ASP A 49 27.56 34.67 39.49
C ASP A 49 29.05 34.72 39.15
N VAL A 50 29.55 35.92 38.88
CA VAL A 50 30.98 36.22 38.65
C VAL A 50 31.54 37.17 39.71
N SER A 51 30.85 37.31 40.84
CA SER A 51 31.18 38.26 41.89
C SER A 51 32.56 37.98 42.49
N GLY A 52 33.44 38.99 42.51
CA GLY A 52 34.80 38.86 43.05
C GLY A 52 35.75 38.00 42.21
N ARG A 53 35.30 37.48 41.05
CA ARG A 53 36.09 36.56 40.24
C ARG A 53 36.90 37.23 39.14
N GLY A 54 36.66 38.52 38.85
CA GLY A 54 37.32 39.28 37.78
C GLY A 54 38.86 39.35 37.90
N PHE A 55 39.52 39.96 36.91
CA PHE A 55 40.97 40.19 36.95
C PHE A 55 41.39 40.78 38.31
N SER A 56 42.49 40.29 38.91
CA SER A 56 43.01 40.92 40.12
C SER A 56 43.36 42.38 39.81
N GLY A 57 42.67 43.32 40.45
CA GLY A 57 43.26 44.62 40.73
C GLY A 57 44.60 44.38 41.45
N GLY A 58 45.65 45.12 41.11
CA GLY A 58 46.93 44.83 41.74
C GLY A 58 46.90 45.15 43.24
N ASN A 59 47.89 44.60 43.94
CA ASN A 59 47.88 44.64 45.40
C ASN A 59 47.89 46.09 45.90
N PRO A 60 46.95 46.48 46.76
CA PRO A 60 46.92 47.81 47.35
C PRO A 60 48.18 47.97 48.22
N VAL A 61 49.09 48.85 47.81
CA VAL A 61 50.25 49.22 48.64
C VAL A 61 49.95 50.54 49.34
N ASP A 62 49.92 50.51 50.67
CA ASP A 62 49.73 51.69 51.52
C ASP A 62 50.94 52.64 51.38
N ILE A 63 50.71 53.80 50.77
CA ILE A 63 51.76 54.77 50.49
C ILE A 63 52.41 55.34 51.76
N SER A 64 51.75 55.25 52.93
CA SER A 64 52.31 55.68 54.21
C SER A 64 53.48 54.80 54.68
N THR A 65 53.65 53.62 54.08
CA THR A 65 54.72 52.67 54.38
C THR A 65 55.93 52.78 53.45
N ILE A 66 55.85 53.61 52.39
CA ILE A 66 56.92 53.78 51.40
C ILE A 66 57.75 55.02 51.74
N MET A 67 58.94 54.83 52.32
CA MET A 67 59.84 55.94 52.67
C MET A 67 60.65 56.52 51.49
N ASP A 68 60.62 55.87 50.31
CA ASP A 68 61.32 56.34 49.10
C ASP A 68 60.35 56.44 47.91
N THR A 69 59.93 57.67 47.62
CA THR A 69 58.95 58.03 46.59
C THR A 69 59.44 57.75 45.15
N SER A 70 60.72 57.44 44.95
CA SER A 70 61.25 57.09 43.63
C SER A 70 60.94 55.64 43.22
N SER A 71 60.79 54.74 44.20
CA SER A 71 60.52 53.30 43.98
C SER A 71 59.05 53.02 43.64
N ALA A 72 58.15 53.88 44.11
CA ALA A 72 56.72 53.84 43.81
C ALA A 72 56.43 54.07 42.31
N CYS A 73 57.18 54.95 41.66
CA CYS A 73 56.97 55.30 40.24
C CYS A 73 57.37 54.19 39.24
N PHE A 74 57.98 53.09 39.69
CA PHE A 74 58.32 51.90 38.88
C PHE A 74 57.67 50.60 39.39
N SER A 75 56.80 50.70 40.39
CA SER A 75 56.00 49.58 40.89
C SER A 75 55.10 49.04 39.76
N LYS A 76 55.02 47.71 39.65
CA LYS A 76 54.02 47.03 38.80
C LYS A 76 52.67 46.86 39.53
N ASP A 77 52.64 47.15 40.83
CA ASP A 77 51.46 47.09 41.69
C ASP A 77 50.77 48.46 41.79
N PHE A 78 49.46 48.45 42.02
CA PHE A 78 48.63 49.66 42.09
C PHE A 78 48.86 50.35 43.45
N LEU A 79 49.35 51.59 43.42
CA LEU A 79 49.54 52.40 44.62
C LEU A 79 48.25 53.14 44.95
N PHE A 80 47.86 53.11 46.22
CA PHE A 80 46.70 53.87 46.72
C PHE A 80 47.08 54.60 48.01
N ASP A 81 46.49 55.77 48.23
CA ASP A 81 46.63 56.52 49.48
C ASP A 81 45.37 56.32 50.34
N PRO A 82 45.45 55.64 51.48
CA PRO A 82 44.30 55.46 52.38
C PRO A 82 43.86 56.76 53.07
N VAL A 83 44.66 57.83 53.05
CA VAL A 83 44.37 59.09 53.76
C VAL A 83 43.46 60.02 52.94
N TYR A 84 43.41 59.85 51.62
CA TYR A 84 42.53 60.61 50.71
C TYR A 84 41.37 59.74 50.18
N GLU A 85 40.58 59.16 51.09
CA GLU A 85 39.25 58.62 50.79
C GLU A 85 38.28 59.74 50.39
N ASN A 86 38.46 60.36 49.22
CA ASN A 86 37.34 61.03 48.56
C ASN A 86 36.51 59.97 47.84
N LEU A 87 35.77 59.17 48.61
CA LEU A 87 34.44 58.51 48.40
C LEU A 87 33.87 58.29 46.97
N LEU A 88 34.69 58.30 45.92
CA LEU A 88 34.30 58.51 44.53
C LEU A 88 35.04 57.59 43.54
N SER A 89 35.92 56.67 43.99
CA SER A 89 36.73 55.81 43.12
C SER A 89 36.66 54.32 43.48
N GLY A 90 36.55 53.44 42.48
CA GLY A 90 36.54 51.97 42.64
C GLY A 90 37.85 51.31 42.31
N HIS A 91 38.06 50.07 42.77
CA HIS A 91 39.26 49.30 42.43
C HIS A 91 39.17 48.77 40.99
N ALA A 92 40.32 48.53 40.36
CA ALA A 92 40.39 47.91 39.04
C ALA A 92 39.77 46.51 39.11
N GLY A 93 38.75 46.25 38.29
CA GLY A 93 38.02 44.96 38.28
C GLY A 93 36.78 44.90 39.18
N GLU A 94 36.48 45.96 39.94
CA GLU A 94 35.24 46.06 40.72
C GLU A 94 34.09 46.59 39.86
N ASN A 95 32.92 45.93 39.95
CA ASN A 95 31.79 46.18 39.06
C ASN A 95 30.76 47.18 39.62
N VAL A 96 30.81 47.55 40.91
CA VAL A 96 29.90 48.53 41.56
C VAL A 96 30.59 49.19 42.77
N VAL A 97 30.69 50.52 42.80
CA VAL A 97 31.22 51.29 43.95
C VAL A 97 30.06 52.05 44.60
N TYR A 98 29.89 51.94 45.92
CA TYR A 98 28.90 52.75 46.64
C TYR A 98 29.46 54.15 46.94
N GLU A 99 28.87 55.19 46.35
CA GLU A 99 29.20 56.58 46.68
C GLU A 99 28.58 56.95 48.04
N GLY A 100 29.41 57.33 49.02
CA GLY A 100 28.98 57.51 50.42
C GLY A 100 28.50 58.92 50.81
N ILE A 101 28.31 59.87 49.90
CA ILE A 101 27.74 61.19 50.25
C ILE A 101 27.04 61.84 49.05
N ASN A 102 25.71 61.98 49.17
CA ASN A 102 24.71 62.50 48.21
C ASN A 102 24.14 61.48 47.21
N LEU A 103 23.26 60.61 47.71
CA LEU A 103 22.33 59.84 46.88
C LEU A 103 21.52 60.78 45.96
N PRO A 104 21.46 60.56 44.63
CA PRO A 104 20.38 61.12 43.84
C PRO A 104 19.04 60.56 44.37
N LEU A 105 18.01 61.40 44.44
CA LEU A 105 16.68 61.12 45.05
C LEU A 105 15.85 60.00 44.35
N SER A 106 16.47 59.07 43.62
CA SER A 106 15.81 57.96 42.94
C SER A 106 16.30 56.60 43.44
N ASN A 107 15.38 55.67 43.71
CA ASN A 107 15.61 54.29 44.14
C ASN A 107 16.22 53.37 43.04
N ILE A 108 17.11 53.88 42.18
CA ILE A 108 17.68 53.13 41.06
C ILE A 108 19.14 52.78 41.38
N ALA A 109 19.53 51.53 41.10
CA ALA A 109 20.87 51.02 41.35
C ALA A 109 21.94 51.70 40.48
N LEU A 110 23.15 51.81 41.03
CA LEU A 110 24.34 52.30 40.33
C LEU A 110 24.67 51.39 39.14
N ALA A 111 25.18 51.98 38.04
CA ALA A 111 25.61 51.24 36.86
C ALA A 111 27.12 50.98 36.90
N ASN A 112 27.52 49.87 36.30
CA ASN A 112 28.89 49.42 36.11
C ASN A 112 29.69 50.45 35.29
N GLY A 113 30.68 51.09 35.93
CA GLY A 113 31.69 51.92 35.29
C GLY A 113 33.06 51.44 35.71
N GLY A 114 33.68 50.57 34.90
CA GLY A 114 34.99 50.00 35.20
C GLY A 114 36.09 51.04 35.01
N GLY A 115 36.53 51.69 36.09
CA GLY A 115 37.64 52.64 36.06
C GLY A 115 38.54 52.51 37.28
N ALA A 116 39.74 51.97 37.08
CA ALA A 116 40.90 52.29 37.91
C ALA A 116 42.18 51.93 37.15
N GLY A 117 42.92 52.96 36.76
CA GLY A 117 44.37 52.86 36.57
C GLY A 117 44.97 54.07 37.25
N SER A 118 46.02 53.86 38.03
CA SER A 118 46.91 54.92 38.51
C SER A 118 48.18 54.85 37.66
N GLY A 119 48.65 56.00 37.17
CA GLY A 119 49.84 56.12 36.32
C GLY A 119 49.60 55.83 34.82
N LYS A 120 50.67 55.42 34.13
CA LYS A 120 50.79 55.23 32.66
C LYS A 120 49.68 54.40 31.96
N TYR A 121 48.81 53.70 32.70
CA TYR A 121 47.74 52.85 32.18
C TYR A 121 46.34 53.23 32.71
N SER A 122 46.08 54.52 32.87
CA SER A 122 44.77 55.05 33.30
C SER A 122 43.69 54.84 32.23
N GLY A 123 42.83 53.83 32.39
CA GLY A 123 41.67 53.57 31.53
C GLY A 123 40.41 54.31 32.00
N GLY A 124 39.58 54.77 31.07
CA GLY A 124 38.29 55.40 31.38
C GLY A 124 37.19 54.40 31.70
N GLY A 125 36.29 54.76 32.62
CA GLY A 125 35.08 54.01 32.96
C GLY A 125 34.14 53.87 31.77
N GLY A 126 33.98 52.67 31.23
CA GLY A 126 32.99 52.42 30.18
C GLY A 126 31.56 52.70 30.69
N GLY A 127 30.69 53.21 29.83
CA GLY A 127 29.26 53.39 30.12
C GLY A 127 28.44 52.19 29.65
N GLY A 128 27.30 51.93 30.29
CA GLY A 128 26.36 50.89 29.85
C GLY A 128 25.41 51.38 28.75
N ASN A 129 24.58 50.48 28.22
CA ASN A 129 23.63 50.73 27.11
C ASN A 129 22.71 51.97 27.25
N PHE A 130 22.61 52.58 28.46
CA PHE A 130 21.79 53.76 28.74
C PHE A 130 22.36 54.68 29.84
N SER A 131 23.65 54.58 30.19
CA SER A 131 24.29 55.43 31.21
C SER A 131 25.57 56.10 30.68
N TYR A 132 25.89 57.29 31.18
CA TYR A 132 27.19 57.90 30.89
C TYR A 132 28.30 57.05 31.54
N GLY A 133 29.42 56.89 30.84
CA GLY A 133 30.62 56.25 31.38
C GLY A 133 31.21 57.01 32.56
N GLY A 134 32.01 56.30 33.35
CA GLY A 134 32.75 56.85 34.48
C GLY A 134 33.94 57.73 34.05
N SER A 135 34.42 58.59 34.96
CA SER A 135 35.63 59.39 34.70
C SER A 135 36.89 58.54 34.86
N ALA A 136 37.92 58.74 34.03
CA ALA A 136 39.24 58.12 34.22
C ALA A 136 40.00 58.76 35.40
N GLY A 137 41.04 58.09 35.91
CA GLY A 137 41.99 58.67 36.87
C GLY A 137 42.96 59.67 36.24
N PHE A 138 43.67 60.44 37.08
CA PHE A 138 44.67 61.45 36.65
C PHE A 138 46.11 61.00 36.96
N GLU A 139 47.09 61.37 36.11
CA GLU A 139 48.54 61.21 36.34
C GLU A 139 49.23 62.59 36.43
N SER A 140 50.05 62.81 37.47
CA SER A 140 50.89 64.01 37.68
C SER A 140 52.31 63.77 37.19
N GLU A 141 52.96 64.76 36.55
CA GLU A 141 54.37 64.62 36.09
C GLU A 141 55.40 64.63 37.23
N SER A 142 55.00 65.04 38.43
CA SER A 142 55.83 64.97 39.65
C SER A 142 55.38 63.82 40.54
N CYS A 143 56.31 62.95 40.96
CA CYS A 143 56.06 61.85 41.91
C CYS A 143 55.68 62.41 43.31
N SER A 144 54.44 62.91 43.47
CA SER A 144 53.81 63.30 44.74
C SER A 144 52.63 62.39 45.05
N PRO A 145 52.52 61.81 46.26
CA PRO A 145 51.37 60.99 46.68
C PRO A 145 50.02 61.69 46.60
N SER A 146 50.00 63.04 46.66
CA SER A 146 48.79 63.85 46.83
C SER A 146 47.91 64.01 45.58
N ASP A 147 48.38 63.61 44.40
CA ASP A 147 47.77 64.02 43.12
C ASP A 147 47.18 62.84 42.31
N ASN A 148 47.20 61.62 42.87
CA ASN A 148 46.64 60.42 42.24
C ASN A 148 45.16 60.24 42.58
N TYR A 149 44.27 60.97 41.89
CA TYR A 149 42.84 60.76 42.01
C TYR A 149 42.39 59.58 41.12
N GLY A 150 41.83 58.54 41.74
CA GLY A 150 41.25 57.39 41.04
C GLY A 150 40.06 57.75 40.15
N GLY A 151 39.77 56.90 39.16
CA GLY A 151 38.63 57.09 38.25
C GLY A 151 37.28 56.97 38.96
N LYS A 152 36.27 57.71 38.51
CA LYS A 152 34.89 57.65 39.03
C LYS A 152 34.05 56.63 38.25
N SER A 153 33.14 55.92 38.92
CA SER A 153 32.15 55.06 38.24
C SER A 153 31.14 55.87 37.42
N GLY A 154 30.55 55.26 36.39
CA GLY A 154 29.52 55.89 35.56
C GLY A 154 28.21 56.08 36.33
N THR A 155 27.51 57.18 36.08
CA THR A 155 26.20 57.48 36.68
C THR A 155 25.13 57.61 35.61
N ILE A 156 23.90 57.16 35.89
CA ILE A 156 22.72 57.52 35.08
C ILE A 156 22.39 58.98 35.41
N SER A 157 22.91 59.93 34.64
CA SER A 157 22.67 61.35 34.93
C SER A 157 21.40 61.88 34.27
N ASN A 158 20.59 62.57 35.10
CA ASN A 158 19.57 63.55 34.72
C ASN A 158 18.54 63.18 33.63
N PHE A 159 17.68 62.21 33.92
CA PHE A 159 16.32 62.26 33.37
C PHE A 159 15.28 62.16 34.49
N TYR A 160 14.63 63.29 34.76
CA TYR A 160 13.28 63.28 35.33
C TYR A 160 12.41 62.33 34.46
N TYR A 161 11.42 61.65 35.06
CA TYR A 161 10.51 60.63 34.51
C TYR A 161 11.04 59.18 34.54
N ALA A 162 10.35 58.16 35.06
CA ALA A 162 9.13 58.03 35.86
C ALA A 162 9.21 56.64 36.55
N ASN A 163 8.54 56.46 37.70
CA ASN A 163 8.37 55.19 38.42
C ASN A 163 7.51 54.16 37.65
N ASP A 164 7.54 54.13 36.31
CA ASP A 164 6.60 53.39 35.47
C ASP A 164 6.96 51.92 35.24
N GLY A 165 7.93 51.39 35.99
CA GLY A 165 8.31 49.98 35.96
C GLY A 165 9.03 49.54 34.69
N ARG A 166 9.27 50.42 33.70
CA ARG A 166 9.96 50.05 32.45
C ARG A 166 11.41 49.60 32.65
N PHE A 167 12.01 49.87 33.81
CA PHE A 167 13.38 49.51 34.18
C PHE A 167 13.50 48.35 35.18
N LYS A 168 12.39 47.82 35.72
CA LYS A 168 12.43 46.58 36.50
C LYS A 168 12.65 45.41 35.54
N ASN A 169 13.63 44.54 35.84
CA ASN A 169 14.02 43.36 35.04
C ASN A 169 14.81 43.65 33.75
N ARG A 170 15.63 44.72 33.70
CA ARG A 170 16.61 44.91 32.62
C ARG A 170 18.01 44.56 33.09
N LEU A 171 18.76 43.85 32.23
CA LEU A 171 20.18 43.56 32.43
C LEU A 171 21.01 44.74 31.88
N PHE A 172 21.79 45.39 32.74
CA PHE A 172 22.70 46.46 32.33
C PHE A 172 24.08 45.87 32.03
N PHE A 173 24.41 45.78 30.74
CA PHE A 173 25.75 45.40 30.32
C PHE A 173 26.70 46.57 30.59
N GLY A 174 27.73 46.34 31.39
CA GLY A 174 28.78 47.32 31.65
C GLY A 174 29.60 47.52 30.39
N GLY A 175 29.82 48.77 29.99
CA GLY A 175 30.87 49.08 29.03
C GLY A 175 32.21 48.70 29.65
N GLY A 176 32.97 47.83 28.97
CA GLY A 176 34.34 47.55 29.39
C GLY A 176 35.11 48.86 29.49
N GLY A 177 35.80 49.07 30.61
CA GLY A 177 36.77 50.15 30.75
C GLY A 177 37.73 50.13 29.57
N GLY A 178 37.92 51.28 28.94
CA GLY A 178 38.52 51.38 27.62
C GLY A 178 40.01 51.00 27.62
N ALA A 179 40.32 49.87 26.98
CA ALA A 179 41.58 49.66 26.26
C ALA A 179 41.35 48.67 25.09
N GLY A 180 40.50 49.06 24.13
CA GLY A 180 40.40 48.38 22.83
C GLY A 180 41.34 49.04 21.82
N VAL A 181 42.41 48.36 21.41
CA VAL A 181 43.26 48.80 20.29
C VAL A 181 42.68 48.22 19.01
N ILE A 182 42.26 49.08 18.06
CA ILE A 182 41.94 48.67 16.68
C ILE A 182 43.13 49.03 15.79
N TRP A 183 43.72 48.03 15.13
CA TRP A 183 44.86 48.19 14.22
C TRP A 183 44.41 48.15 12.75
N HIS A 184 45.00 48.99 11.90
CA HIS A 184 44.89 48.88 10.45
C HIS A 184 46.22 49.26 9.78
N ASN A 185 46.52 48.69 8.60
CA ASN A 185 47.78 48.95 7.88
C ASN A 185 47.73 50.11 6.87
N LEU A 186 46.57 50.75 6.72
CA LEU A 186 46.35 51.83 5.76
C LEU A 186 46.67 53.20 6.38
N ASN A 187 47.10 54.18 5.57
CA ASN A 187 47.23 55.57 6.05
C ASN A 187 45.86 56.26 6.24
N LYS A 188 44.78 55.67 5.72
CA LYS A 188 43.37 56.08 5.83
C LYS A 188 42.50 54.81 5.77
N LEU A 189 41.49 54.66 6.64
CA LEU A 189 40.52 53.55 6.56
C LEU A 189 39.77 53.59 5.21
N PRO A 190 39.41 52.44 4.60
CA PRO A 190 38.73 52.43 3.31
C PRO A 190 37.27 52.89 3.48
N ASP A 191 36.70 53.53 2.45
CA ASP A 191 35.42 54.27 2.55
C ASP A 191 34.18 53.37 2.82
N ASN A 192 34.35 52.04 2.87
CA ASN A 192 33.34 51.03 3.17
C ASN A 192 33.34 50.55 4.65
N PHE A 193 34.20 51.10 5.49
CA PHE A 193 34.14 50.91 6.95
C PHE A 193 33.23 51.98 7.56
N SER A 194 32.05 51.61 8.08
CA SER A 194 31.27 52.54 8.91
C SER A 194 31.70 52.40 10.37
N THR A 195 32.07 53.52 11.00
CA THR A 195 32.23 53.59 12.46
C THR A 195 30.86 53.90 13.05
N ASP A 196 29.93 52.95 12.94
CA ASP A 196 28.63 53.07 13.59
C ASP A 196 28.79 52.75 15.09
N LEU A 197 29.43 53.67 15.82
CA LEU A 197 29.47 53.70 17.29
C LEU A 197 28.19 54.37 17.79
N THR A 198 27.03 53.82 17.45
CA THR A 198 25.75 54.44 17.79
C THR A 198 25.45 54.46 19.30
N ASN A 199 26.26 53.79 20.14
CA ASN A 199 26.12 53.80 21.60
C ASN A 199 27.45 53.97 22.37
N GLY A 200 28.28 54.97 22.01
CA GLY A 200 29.38 55.41 22.88
C GLY A 200 30.27 56.49 22.29
N PHE A 201 30.42 57.63 22.97
CA PHE A 201 31.31 58.71 22.55
C PHE A 201 32.77 58.47 23.03
N PRO A 202 33.81 58.67 22.18
CA PRO A 202 35.22 58.53 22.59
C PRO A 202 35.71 59.72 23.46
N GLY A 203 36.70 59.51 24.35
CA GLY A 203 37.28 60.54 25.26
C GLY A 203 38.37 61.46 24.63
N LYS A 204 38.89 62.47 25.38
CA LYS A 204 39.96 63.42 24.96
C LYS A 204 41.25 63.32 25.76
N HIS A 205 42.42 63.38 25.10
CA HIS A 205 43.76 63.53 25.70
C HIS A 205 44.18 65.01 25.85
N ILE A 206 44.73 65.43 27.01
CA ILE A 206 45.29 66.77 27.25
C ILE A 206 46.76 66.63 27.66
N PRO A 207 47.73 67.06 26.83
CA PRO A 207 49.11 67.23 27.26
C PRO A 207 49.32 68.64 27.82
N SER A 208 49.72 68.74 29.10
CA SER A 208 50.31 69.96 29.68
C SER A 208 51.59 69.58 30.44
N GLN A 209 52.51 70.52 30.67
CA GLN A 209 53.82 70.32 31.33
C GLN A 209 53.75 69.83 32.80
N SER A 210 52.61 69.33 33.26
CA SER A 210 52.45 68.88 34.66
C SER A 210 51.42 67.76 34.86
N TYR A 211 50.62 67.41 33.85
CA TYR A 211 49.55 66.41 33.98
C TYR A 211 49.32 65.65 32.68
N TYR A 212 49.16 64.32 32.78
CA TYR A 212 48.67 63.43 31.72
C TYR A 212 47.32 62.84 32.17
N GLY A 213 46.23 63.19 31.50
CA GLY A 213 44.91 62.66 31.85
C GLY A 213 43.75 63.21 31.00
N ALA A 214 42.59 62.55 31.09
CA ALA A 214 41.36 62.94 30.38
C ALA A 214 40.38 63.64 31.34
N THR A 215 40.10 64.93 31.15
CA THR A 215 39.10 65.68 31.94
C THR A 215 37.73 65.71 31.25
N THR A 216 36.67 65.85 32.05
CA THR A 216 35.29 66.09 31.62
C THR A 216 35.14 67.43 30.89
N SER A 217 35.18 67.43 29.56
CA SER A 217 34.28 68.19 28.66
C SER A 217 34.89 68.28 27.25
N TYR A 218 34.25 67.64 26.27
CA TYR A 218 34.57 67.58 24.83
C TYR A 218 35.79 66.73 24.41
N SER A 219 35.50 65.72 23.58
CA SER A 219 36.30 64.57 23.08
C SER A 219 37.43 64.90 22.09
N GLY A 220 38.52 64.11 22.05
CA GLY A 220 39.67 64.33 21.13
C GLY A 220 40.71 63.18 21.05
N THR A 221 41.37 63.11 19.89
CA THR A 221 42.07 61.96 19.27
C THR A 221 43.22 61.30 20.05
N GLY A 222 43.28 59.96 20.00
CA GLY A 222 44.35 59.13 20.56
C GLY A 222 45.71 59.28 19.85
N SER A 223 46.77 58.80 20.50
CA SER A 223 48.15 58.76 19.98
C SER A 223 48.38 57.56 19.07
N LEU A 224 48.96 57.79 17.88
CA LEU A 224 49.33 56.76 16.92
C LEU A 224 50.71 56.18 17.26
N GLU A 225 50.74 55.01 17.91
CA GLU A 225 51.97 54.22 18.07
C GLU A 225 52.26 53.44 16.78
N LYS A 226 53.27 53.88 16.01
CA LYS A 226 53.56 53.32 14.67
C LYS A 226 54.26 51.96 14.69
N LYS A 227 54.73 51.49 15.84
CA LYS A 227 55.40 50.18 15.99
C LYS A 227 55.17 49.59 17.37
N LEU A 228 53.97 49.05 17.60
CA LEU A 228 53.75 48.05 18.64
C LEU A 228 53.74 46.67 17.98
N THR A 229 54.76 45.85 18.21
CA THR A 229 54.78 44.45 17.77
C THR A 229 54.20 43.59 18.90
N LEU A 230 52.90 43.28 18.83
CA LEU A 230 52.31 42.24 19.66
C LEU A 230 52.57 40.89 18.98
N PRO A 231 53.30 39.96 19.60
CA PRO A 231 53.47 38.64 19.05
C PRO A 231 52.16 37.86 19.25
N MET A 232 51.19 38.00 18.33
CA MET A 232 50.15 36.96 18.14
C MET A 232 50.74 35.76 17.39
N ASN A 233 51.95 35.36 17.79
CA ASN A 233 52.75 34.38 17.07
C ASN A 233 52.14 32.98 17.22
N SER A 234 51.41 32.72 18.30
CA SER A 234 50.92 31.39 18.69
C SER A 234 49.44 31.11 18.37
N MET A 235 48.73 32.03 17.72
CA MET A 235 47.31 31.88 17.43
C MET A 235 47.07 31.78 15.93
N LEU A 236 46.49 30.67 15.46
CA LEU A 236 46.12 30.46 14.06
C LEU A 236 44.61 30.24 14.00
N PHE A 237 43.85 31.21 13.48
CA PHE A 237 42.36 31.12 13.48
C PHE A 237 41.84 30.08 12.46
N ASN A 238 41.70 28.82 12.87
CA ASN A 238 41.38 27.69 11.99
C ASN A 238 40.08 26.96 12.42
N PHE A 239 38.92 27.38 11.90
CA PHE A 239 37.62 26.77 12.19
C PHE A 239 36.92 26.29 10.92
N LEU A 240 36.15 25.21 11.07
CA LEU A 240 35.27 24.63 10.05
C LEU A 240 33.82 24.72 10.50
N ASP A 241 32.86 24.56 9.57
CA ASP A 241 31.49 24.23 9.94
C ASP A 241 31.39 22.82 10.57
N ASN A 242 30.24 22.47 11.16
CA ASN A 242 30.10 21.26 11.99
C ASN A 242 29.70 20.00 11.19
N GLU A 243 28.72 20.10 10.30
CA GLU A 243 28.18 18.95 9.57
C GLU A 243 27.59 19.37 8.22
N TYR A 244 27.65 18.44 7.27
CA TYR A 244 27.00 18.52 5.98
C TYR A 244 26.50 17.14 5.56
N ILE A 245 25.23 17.07 5.13
CA ILE A 245 24.61 15.83 4.63
C ILE A 245 24.56 15.95 3.12
N LEU A 246 25.37 15.13 2.45
CA LEU A 246 25.43 15.07 1.00
C LEU A 246 24.14 14.45 0.47
N LYS A 247 23.31 15.32 -0.12
CA LYS A 247 22.09 14.93 -0.80
C LYS A 247 22.39 14.35 -2.15
N CYS A 248 21.34 13.71 -2.65
CA CYS A 248 21.42 12.88 -3.80
C CYS A 248 22.09 13.64 -5.01
N ASP A 249 21.57 14.69 -5.66
CA ASP A 249 22.26 15.25 -6.88
C ASP A 249 23.34 16.32 -6.64
N GLU A 250 23.91 16.40 -5.45
CA GLU A 250 24.79 17.54 -5.10
C GLU A 250 26.26 17.21 -5.36
N ASN A 251 26.92 18.01 -6.21
CA ASN A 251 28.38 18.02 -6.26
C ASN A 251 28.91 18.51 -4.92
N ILE A 252 29.93 17.85 -4.38
CA ILE A 252 30.48 18.24 -3.08
C ILE A 252 31.03 19.67 -3.14
N PRO A 253 30.51 20.61 -2.33
CA PRO A 253 31.09 21.93 -2.22
C PRO A 253 32.40 21.87 -1.40
N PRO A 254 33.32 22.83 -1.57
CA PRO A 254 34.44 23.00 -0.64
C PRO A 254 33.93 23.13 0.80
N ILE A 255 34.63 22.51 1.76
CA ILE A 255 34.29 22.61 3.18
C ILE A 255 34.35 24.08 3.60
N PRO A 256 33.25 24.67 4.11
CA PRO A 256 33.25 26.02 4.62
C PRO A 256 34.24 26.17 5.77
N CYS A 257 35.19 27.09 5.63
CA CYS A 257 36.27 27.28 6.59
C CYS A 257 36.66 28.75 6.73
N THR A 258 37.29 29.10 7.86
CA THR A 258 37.83 30.45 8.10
C THR A 258 39.15 30.66 7.37
N THR A 259 39.44 31.90 6.97
CA THR A 259 40.80 32.29 6.58
C THR A 259 41.70 32.42 7.80
N PRO A 260 42.83 31.68 7.89
CA PRO A 260 43.72 31.78 9.04
C PRO A 260 44.26 33.19 9.26
N LYS A 261 44.41 33.54 10.54
CA LYS A 261 45.00 34.80 11.01
C LYS A 261 46.02 34.48 12.12
N GLY A 262 47.06 35.32 12.24
CA GLY A 262 48.14 35.21 13.24
C GLY A 262 49.41 34.53 12.69
N GLY A 263 50.35 34.16 13.56
CA GLY A 263 51.66 33.66 13.13
C GLY A 263 52.50 34.70 12.37
N ASP A 264 53.26 34.27 11.38
CA ASP A 264 54.04 35.15 10.47
C ASP A 264 53.28 35.53 9.18
N GLY A 265 52.02 35.09 9.04
CA GLY A 265 51.21 35.28 7.84
C GLY A 265 51.53 34.31 6.70
N VAL A 266 52.47 33.38 6.87
CA VAL A 266 52.76 32.30 5.93
C VAL A 266 52.24 30.98 6.49
N TYR A 267 51.21 30.44 5.84
CA TYR A 267 50.52 29.23 6.33
C TYR A 267 50.85 28.00 5.49
N LYS A 268 51.06 26.88 6.17
CA LYS A 268 51.04 25.54 5.57
C LYS A 268 49.77 24.83 6.01
N PHE A 269 49.06 24.25 5.05
CA PHE A 269 47.80 23.55 5.28
C PHE A 269 47.98 22.04 5.12
N GLN A 270 47.26 21.29 5.94
CA GLN A 270 47.13 19.85 5.80
C GLN A 270 45.71 19.44 6.19
N TRP A 271 44.96 18.92 5.23
CA TRP A 271 43.64 18.34 5.47
C TRP A 271 43.78 16.86 5.80
N GLN A 272 43.09 16.45 6.86
CA GLN A 272 43.05 15.06 7.29
C GLN A 272 41.61 14.55 7.27
N SER A 273 41.46 13.26 7.01
CA SER A 273 40.19 12.55 7.13
C SER A 273 40.28 11.38 8.11
N SER A 274 39.13 10.99 8.64
CA SER A 274 38.96 9.87 9.56
C SER A 274 37.58 9.24 9.36
N VAL A 275 37.48 7.93 9.59
CA VAL A 275 36.20 7.18 9.59
C VAL A 275 35.72 6.86 11.02
N ASP A 276 36.55 7.07 12.03
CA ASP A 276 36.32 6.62 13.41
C ASP A 276 36.61 7.69 14.48
N LEU A 277 37.00 8.90 14.08
CA LEU A 277 37.44 10.02 14.92
C LEU A 277 38.74 9.78 15.72
N LEU A 278 39.31 8.58 15.64
CA LEU A 278 40.50 8.16 16.40
C LEU A 278 41.74 8.15 15.52
N ASN A 279 41.64 7.53 14.34
CA ASN A 279 42.71 7.39 13.37
C ASN A 279 42.55 8.43 12.27
N TRP A 280 43.54 9.31 12.15
CA TRP A 280 43.54 10.41 11.18
C TRP A 280 44.67 10.21 10.17
N MET A 281 44.33 10.34 8.89
CA MET A 281 45.27 10.25 7.77
C MET A 281 45.10 11.45 6.84
N ASP A 282 46.07 11.66 5.95
CA ASP A 282 45.97 12.71 4.95
C ASP A 282 44.75 12.49 4.03
N ALA A 283 43.95 13.54 3.86
CA ALA A 283 42.76 13.49 3.02
C ALA A 283 43.14 13.29 1.55
N ALA A 284 42.30 12.62 0.77
CA ALA A 284 42.55 12.39 -0.66
C ALA A 284 42.52 13.70 -1.48
N GLY A 285 43.11 13.70 -2.67
CA GLY A 285 43.16 14.86 -3.55
C GLY A 285 44.12 15.97 -3.09
N GLN A 286 43.80 17.23 -3.40
CA GLN A 286 44.63 18.39 -3.05
C GLN A 286 44.41 18.83 -1.60
N ASN A 287 45.09 18.14 -0.67
CA ASN A 287 44.92 18.33 0.77
C ASN A 287 45.83 19.39 1.41
N ASN A 288 46.58 20.17 0.63
CA ASN A 288 47.58 21.12 1.10
C ASN A 288 47.22 22.59 0.80
N LYS A 289 45.95 22.85 0.50
CA LYS A 289 45.39 24.18 0.24
C LYS A 289 44.55 24.69 1.41
N GLU A 290 44.28 26.00 1.41
CA GLU A 290 43.41 26.65 2.39
C GLU A 290 42.01 26.03 2.36
N ASP A 291 41.41 25.95 1.17
CA ASP A 291 40.15 25.28 0.91
C ASP A 291 40.37 23.80 0.54
N TYR A 292 39.37 22.98 0.84
CA TYR A 292 39.35 21.57 0.46
C TYR A 292 37.97 21.14 0.03
N THR A 293 37.91 20.51 -1.13
CA THR A 293 36.72 19.79 -1.61
C THR A 293 36.98 18.30 -1.44
N PRO A 294 36.23 17.61 -0.55
CA PRO A 294 36.31 16.17 -0.42
C PRO A 294 36.01 15.45 -1.73
N GLU A 295 36.64 14.30 -1.94
CA GLU A 295 36.18 13.35 -2.95
C GLU A 295 34.88 12.66 -2.47
N GLU A 296 34.08 12.19 -3.42
CA GLU A 296 32.75 11.60 -3.18
C GLU A 296 32.78 10.43 -2.17
N PRO A 297 32.24 10.58 -0.95
CA PRO A 297 32.30 9.53 0.04
C PRO A 297 31.16 8.53 -0.16
N LEU A 298 31.42 7.25 0.10
CA LEU A 298 30.39 6.19 0.07
C LEU A 298 29.62 6.09 1.40
N THR A 299 30.17 6.63 2.49
CA THR A 299 29.61 6.55 3.85
C THR A 299 30.00 7.81 4.64
N ARG A 300 29.61 7.88 5.92
CA ARG A 300 30.02 8.99 6.79
C ARG A 300 31.54 9.08 6.91
N ILE A 301 32.09 10.27 6.69
CA ILE A 301 33.51 10.60 6.85
C ILE A 301 33.69 11.90 7.63
N TYR A 302 34.76 11.99 8.40
CA TYR A 302 35.10 13.15 9.21
C TYR A 302 36.33 13.86 8.62
N HIS A 303 36.32 15.18 8.60
CA HIS A 303 37.42 16.00 8.12
C HIS A 303 37.88 17.00 9.18
N ARG A 304 39.18 17.32 9.18
CA ARG A 304 39.77 18.43 9.94
C ARG A 304 40.92 19.06 9.15
N ARG A 305 41.23 20.32 9.45
CA ARG A 305 42.35 21.05 8.85
C ARG A 305 43.40 21.33 9.92
N ILE A 306 44.68 21.14 9.58
CA ILE A 306 45.84 21.57 10.36
C ILE A 306 46.47 22.76 9.65
N VAL A 307 46.75 23.83 10.39
CA VAL A 307 47.43 25.03 9.90
C VAL A 307 48.72 25.22 10.69
N ALA A 308 49.84 25.44 9.99
CA ALA A 308 51.13 25.71 10.60
C ALA A 308 51.71 27.05 10.12
N SER A 309 52.25 27.86 11.03
CA SER A 309 52.92 29.13 10.72
C SER A 309 53.90 29.49 11.84
N ASN A 310 55.10 29.96 11.49
CA ASN A 310 56.16 30.39 12.41
C ASN A 310 56.46 29.42 13.60
N GLY A 311 56.43 28.10 13.35
CA GLY A 311 56.69 27.08 14.37
C GLY A 311 55.50 26.70 15.27
N TYR A 312 54.33 27.31 15.04
CA TYR A 312 53.08 26.96 15.73
C TYR A 312 52.16 26.17 14.81
N THR A 313 51.37 25.29 15.40
CA THR A 313 50.37 24.46 14.71
C THR A 313 49.03 24.57 15.41
N ASP A 314 47.95 24.67 14.63
CA ASP A 314 46.58 24.62 15.13
C ASP A 314 45.73 23.64 14.34
N THR A 315 44.87 22.92 15.04
CA THR A 315 43.97 21.91 14.46
C THR A 315 42.53 22.34 14.66
N SER A 316 41.76 22.35 13.57
CA SER A 316 40.37 22.80 13.58
C SER A 316 39.45 21.89 14.39
N ASN A 317 38.19 22.33 14.59
CA ASN A 317 37.10 21.41 14.89
C ASN A 317 36.89 20.41 13.75
N VAL A 318 36.13 19.35 14.05
CA VAL A 318 35.78 18.30 13.09
C VAL A 318 34.55 18.70 12.30
N PHE A 319 34.61 18.51 10.98
CA PHE A 319 33.50 18.59 10.05
C PHE A 319 33.01 17.16 9.73
N THR A 320 31.71 16.90 9.83
CA THR A 320 31.10 15.60 9.50
C THR A 320 30.45 15.65 8.13
N LEU A 321 30.83 14.77 7.21
CA LEU A 321 30.20 14.59 5.91
C LEU A 321 29.47 13.25 5.88
N SER A 322 28.14 13.24 5.74
CA SER A 322 27.33 12.01 5.69
C SER A 322 26.59 11.88 4.36
N VAL A 323 26.49 10.67 3.81
CA VAL A 323 25.60 10.37 2.67
C VAL A 323 24.18 10.09 3.22
N GLY A 324 23.14 10.69 2.63
CA GLY A 324 21.75 10.33 2.94
C GLY A 324 21.45 8.85 2.62
N THR A 325 20.45 8.24 3.27
CA THR A 325 20.10 6.82 3.04
C THR A 325 19.41 6.61 1.69
N ASP A 326 19.42 5.38 1.17
CA ASP A 326 18.69 5.01 -0.06
C ASP A 326 17.16 5.12 0.12
N LEU A 327 16.45 5.31 -1.00
CA LEU A 327 14.98 5.23 -1.06
C LEU A 327 14.53 3.82 -0.64
N GLN A 328 13.49 3.74 0.18
CA GLN A 328 12.87 2.47 0.60
C GLN A 328 11.37 2.48 0.29
N ASN A 329 10.76 1.30 0.30
CA ASN A 329 9.31 1.11 0.19
C ASN A 329 8.67 1.53 -1.15
N ASN A 330 9.46 1.55 -2.24
CA ASN A 330 8.92 1.66 -3.59
C ASN A 330 8.42 0.29 -4.09
N ILE A 331 7.32 -0.17 -3.52
CA ILE A 331 6.71 -1.47 -3.83
C ILE A 331 5.39 -1.23 -4.57
N ILE A 332 5.10 -2.03 -5.58
CA ILE A 332 3.84 -2.01 -6.34
C ILE A 332 3.11 -3.35 -6.12
N GLU A 333 1.80 -3.29 -5.86
CA GLU A 333 0.96 -4.45 -5.56
C GLU A 333 -0.36 -4.40 -6.35
N ALA A 334 -0.97 -5.51 -6.76
CA ALA A 334 -0.45 -6.87 -6.96
C ALA A 334 -0.70 -7.28 -8.43
N ASP A 335 -0.10 -8.39 -8.89
CA ASP A 335 -0.31 -8.92 -10.24
C ASP A 335 -1.81 -9.05 -10.56
N GLN A 336 -2.18 -8.75 -11.82
CA GLN A 336 -3.56 -8.80 -12.28
C GLN A 336 -3.67 -9.80 -13.44
N GLU A 337 -4.58 -10.76 -13.30
CA GLU A 337 -5.09 -11.54 -14.42
C GLU A 337 -6.51 -11.07 -14.70
N ILE A 338 -6.85 -10.85 -15.97
CA ILE A 338 -8.12 -10.22 -16.37
C ILE A 338 -8.58 -10.85 -17.69
N CYS A 339 -9.88 -10.98 -17.91
CA CYS A 339 -10.41 -11.39 -19.23
C CYS A 339 -10.53 -10.20 -20.18
N GLU A 340 -10.31 -10.41 -21.47
CA GLU A 340 -10.52 -9.38 -22.49
C GLU A 340 -11.89 -8.71 -22.38
N GLY A 341 -11.90 -7.38 -22.30
CA GLY A 341 -13.11 -6.56 -22.18
C GLY A 341 -13.52 -6.20 -20.74
N GLU A 342 -12.92 -6.84 -19.73
CA GLU A 342 -13.15 -6.50 -18.31
C GLU A 342 -12.34 -5.26 -17.89
N GLU A 343 -12.80 -4.58 -16.84
CA GLU A 343 -12.15 -3.36 -16.33
C GLU A 343 -10.82 -3.68 -15.62
N ILE A 344 -9.78 -2.92 -15.96
CA ILE A 344 -8.47 -2.98 -15.29
C ILE A 344 -8.49 -2.12 -14.04
N LEU A 345 -7.96 -2.65 -12.93
CA LEU A 345 -7.82 -1.88 -11.70
C LEU A 345 -6.54 -1.04 -11.72
N PRO A 346 -6.55 0.17 -11.14
CA PRO A 346 -5.34 0.97 -11.02
C PRO A 346 -4.31 0.21 -10.20
N MET A 347 -3.06 0.19 -10.68
CA MET A 347 -1.93 -0.34 -9.92
C MET A 347 -1.68 0.57 -8.73
N LYS A 348 -1.73 0.00 -7.54
CA LYS A 348 -1.58 0.72 -6.29
C LYS A 348 -0.18 0.58 -5.74
N THR A 349 0.18 1.54 -4.91
CA THR A 349 1.40 1.47 -4.13
C THR A 349 1.23 0.44 -2.99
N GLY A 350 2.16 -0.50 -2.85
CA GLY A 350 2.26 -1.39 -1.68
C GLY A 350 2.80 -0.65 -0.44
N GLY A 351 3.27 0.58 -0.64
CA GLY A 351 3.66 1.54 0.38
C GLY A 351 4.16 2.84 -0.23
N GLU A 352 4.07 3.96 0.48
CA GLU A 352 4.66 5.23 0.01
C GLU A 352 6.19 5.14 0.13
N PRO A 353 6.97 5.65 -0.86
CA PRO A 353 8.41 5.76 -0.72
C PRO A 353 8.78 6.50 0.57
N VAL A 354 9.66 5.91 1.37
CA VAL A 354 10.16 6.49 2.63
C VAL A 354 11.68 6.47 2.64
N ASN A 355 12.27 7.39 3.41
CA ASN A 355 13.72 7.58 3.52
C ASN A 355 14.38 8.02 2.19
N GLY A 356 15.55 8.65 2.29
CA GLY A 356 16.35 9.05 1.14
C GLY A 356 15.87 10.25 0.34
N GLY A 357 16.77 10.79 -0.48
CA GLY A 357 16.49 11.97 -1.31
C GLY A 357 16.25 13.26 -0.50
N ASN A 358 15.21 14.00 -0.88
CA ASN A 358 14.78 15.25 -0.25
C ASN A 358 13.29 15.23 0.16
N GLU A 359 12.69 14.04 0.28
CA GLU A 359 11.28 13.82 0.63
C GLU A 359 10.27 14.38 -0.40
N LYS A 360 10.72 14.66 -1.63
CA LYS A 360 9.85 14.92 -2.80
C LYS A 360 10.08 13.82 -3.83
N TYR A 361 9.00 13.20 -4.30
CA TYR A 361 9.05 12.04 -5.17
C TYR A 361 8.48 12.38 -6.55
N GLN A 362 9.19 11.96 -7.60
CA GLN A 362 8.72 11.95 -8.97
C GLN A 362 8.60 10.52 -9.45
N TYR A 363 7.50 10.20 -10.12
CA TYR A 363 7.16 8.85 -10.54
C TYR A 363 7.24 8.70 -12.05
N ILE A 364 7.94 7.67 -12.51
CA ILE A 364 7.96 7.25 -13.91
C ILE A 364 7.52 5.79 -13.96
N TRP A 365 6.47 5.54 -14.73
CA TRP A 365 6.01 4.18 -15.01
C TRP A 365 6.59 3.70 -16.35
N GLU A 366 7.15 2.50 -16.33
CA GLU A 366 7.65 1.82 -17.51
C GLU A 366 6.94 0.49 -17.70
N SER A 367 6.72 0.14 -18.96
CA SER A 367 6.16 -1.15 -19.35
C SER A 367 7.08 -1.88 -20.33
N ARG A 368 6.89 -3.19 -20.43
CA ARG A 368 7.46 -4.02 -21.50
C ARG A 368 6.64 -5.27 -21.75
N ILE A 369 6.80 -5.82 -22.94
CA ILE A 369 6.47 -7.22 -23.21
C ILE A 369 7.59 -8.09 -22.62
N PRO A 370 7.30 -9.20 -21.92
CA PRO A 370 8.33 -10.09 -21.38
C PRO A 370 9.41 -10.44 -22.41
N GLY A 371 10.67 -10.21 -22.06
CA GLY A 371 11.83 -10.44 -22.93
C GLY A 371 12.24 -9.26 -23.83
N PHE A 372 11.48 -8.17 -23.84
CA PHE A 372 11.82 -6.92 -24.55
C PHE A 372 12.40 -5.86 -23.60
N SER A 373 12.91 -4.76 -24.16
CA SER A 373 13.39 -3.61 -23.39
C SER A 373 12.24 -2.83 -22.75
N TRP A 374 12.51 -2.22 -21.59
CA TRP A 374 11.60 -1.28 -20.93
C TRP A 374 11.41 -0.02 -21.75
N SER A 375 10.17 0.50 -21.78
CA SER A 375 9.82 1.79 -22.37
C SER A 375 8.93 2.59 -21.41
N PRO A 376 9.11 3.91 -21.30
CA PRO A 376 8.20 4.77 -20.54
C PRO A 376 6.79 4.73 -21.14
N ASP A 377 5.77 4.64 -20.28
CA ASP A 377 4.38 4.74 -20.73
C ASP A 377 3.98 6.21 -20.94
N ASN A 378 3.45 6.51 -22.14
CA ASN A 378 2.92 7.83 -22.44
C ASN A 378 1.66 8.09 -21.60
N ASN A 379 1.61 9.24 -20.91
CA ASN A 379 0.62 9.57 -19.85
C ASN A 379 0.88 8.90 -18.49
N ALA A 380 2.13 8.53 -18.17
CA ALA A 380 2.56 8.29 -16.79
C ALA A 380 2.37 9.58 -15.98
N ASN A 381 1.19 9.72 -15.37
CA ASN A 381 0.89 10.77 -14.41
C ASN A 381 1.96 10.68 -13.33
N ASP A 382 2.60 11.80 -12.99
CA ASP A 382 3.55 11.91 -11.88
C ASP A 382 2.82 11.62 -10.55
N SER A 383 2.49 10.34 -10.36
CA SER A 383 1.48 9.82 -9.47
C SER A 383 1.95 8.45 -8.96
N PRO A 384 1.77 8.18 -7.66
CA PRO A 384 2.13 6.89 -7.07
C PRO A 384 1.24 5.75 -7.59
N GLU A 385 0.06 6.06 -8.15
CA GLU A 385 -0.86 5.10 -8.78
C GLU A 385 -0.91 5.30 -10.31
N TYR A 386 -1.08 4.21 -11.05
CA TYR A 386 -1.17 4.22 -12.51
C TYR A 386 -2.21 3.22 -13.04
N LEU A 387 -3.03 3.67 -13.98
CA LEU A 387 -4.01 2.86 -14.70
C LEU A 387 -3.64 2.82 -16.19
N PRO A 388 -3.15 1.68 -16.72
CA PRO A 388 -2.82 1.57 -18.13
C PRO A 388 -4.10 1.53 -18.98
N SER A 389 -4.12 2.28 -20.09
CA SER A 389 -5.33 2.40 -20.91
C SER A 389 -5.56 1.23 -21.86
N ASN A 390 -4.49 0.53 -22.29
CA ASN A 390 -4.59 -0.62 -23.20
C ASN A 390 -3.33 -1.49 -23.13
N PRO A 391 -3.18 -2.33 -22.09
CA PRO A 391 -2.08 -3.29 -22.02
C PRO A 391 -2.14 -4.29 -23.17
N GLY A 392 -1.00 -4.84 -23.57
CA GLY A 392 -0.96 -6.05 -24.40
C GLY A 392 -1.30 -7.31 -23.58
N PRO A 393 -1.40 -8.49 -24.22
CA PRO A 393 -1.82 -9.75 -23.59
C PRO A 393 -1.04 -10.12 -22.33
N THR A 394 0.28 -9.91 -22.32
CA THR A 394 1.10 -10.03 -21.12
C THR A 394 2.05 -8.85 -21.09
N THR A 395 1.85 -7.95 -20.16
CA THR A 395 2.64 -6.72 -20.02
C THR A 395 3.20 -6.64 -18.61
N GLU A 396 4.51 -6.45 -18.50
CA GLU A 396 5.21 -6.22 -17.24
C GLU A 396 5.35 -4.72 -17.00
N TYR A 397 5.10 -4.29 -15.78
CA TYR A 397 5.19 -2.91 -15.33
C TYR A 397 6.20 -2.78 -14.20
N ARG A 398 6.88 -1.63 -14.14
CA ARG A 398 7.67 -1.21 -12.98
C ARG A 398 7.56 0.31 -12.79
N ARG A 399 7.80 0.75 -11.57
CA ARG A 399 7.82 2.16 -11.19
C ARG A 399 9.23 2.58 -10.79
N ILE A 400 9.71 3.63 -11.44
CA ILE A 400 10.92 4.34 -11.05
C ILE A 400 10.51 5.54 -10.20
N VAL A 401 11.08 5.64 -8.99
CA VAL A 401 10.90 6.78 -8.08
C VAL A 401 12.19 7.57 -8.04
N ASN A 402 12.10 8.87 -8.33
CA ASN A 402 13.21 9.80 -8.23
C ASN A 402 12.99 10.78 -7.07
N SER A 403 14.00 10.99 -6.23
CA SER A 403 14.04 12.02 -5.20
C SER A 403 15.46 12.59 -5.08
N ALA A 404 15.72 13.74 -5.73
CA ALA A 404 17.11 14.16 -6.05
C ALA A 404 17.88 13.00 -6.76
N ARG A 405 19.20 12.74 -6.54
CA ARG A 405 19.97 11.61 -7.19
C ARG A 405 19.44 10.23 -6.90
N CYS A 406 18.53 10.12 -5.96
CA CYS A 406 18.12 8.84 -5.46
C CYS A 406 17.04 8.34 -6.41
N THR A 407 17.42 7.36 -7.21
CA THR A 407 16.54 6.63 -8.12
C THR A 407 16.40 5.22 -7.56
N ASP A 408 15.16 4.81 -7.35
CA ASP A 408 14.85 3.44 -6.98
C ASP A 408 13.86 2.84 -7.97
N THR A 409 13.97 1.53 -8.21
CA THR A 409 13.12 0.79 -9.13
C THR A 409 12.36 -0.26 -8.35
N SER A 410 11.03 -0.27 -8.52
CA SER A 410 10.15 -1.19 -7.81
C SER A 410 10.36 -2.65 -8.22
N ASN A 411 9.67 -3.56 -7.53
CA ASN A 411 9.38 -4.89 -8.06
C ASN A 411 8.63 -4.80 -9.41
N ILE A 412 8.63 -5.90 -10.15
CA ILE A 412 7.85 -6.05 -11.38
C ILE A 412 6.43 -6.47 -11.00
N LEU A 413 5.44 -5.89 -11.66
CA LEU A 413 4.03 -6.29 -11.63
C LEU A 413 3.61 -6.76 -13.02
N ILE A 414 2.87 -7.86 -13.09
CA ILE A 414 2.40 -8.45 -14.34
C ILE A 414 0.91 -8.19 -14.51
N ILE A 415 0.53 -7.63 -15.66
CA ILE A 415 -0.87 -7.64 -16.14
C ILE A 415 -0.98 -8.66 -17.26
N ASN A 416 -1.80 -9.68 -17.03
CA ASN A 416 -2.11 -10.75 -17.98
C ASN A 416 -3.57 -10.62 -18.45
N ILE A 417 -3.78 -10.22 -19.70
CA ILE A 417 -5.09 -10.18 -20.35
C ILE A 417 -5.28 -11.50 -21.10
N LEU A 418 -6.17 -12.34 -20.56
CA LEU A 418 -6.60 -13.57 -21.20
C LEU A 418 -7.50 -13.23 -22.39
N PRO A 419 -7.30 -13.85 -23.57
CA PRO A 419 -8.20 -13.67 -24.72
C PRO A 419 -9.63 -14.09 -24.37
N GLY A 420 -10.64 -13.42 -24.93
CA GLY A 420 -12.03 -13.82 -24.74
C GLY A 420 -12.29 -15.28 -25.15
N ILE A 421 -13.24 -15.95 -24.47
CA ILE A 421 -13.63 -17.32 -24.84
C ILE A 421 -14.41 -17.28 -26.16
N GLU A 422 -14.00 -18.11 -27.11
CA GLU A 422 -14.64 -18.22 -28.43
C GLU A 422 -15.14 -19.65 -28.69
N ASN A 423 -16.04 -19.79 -29.67
CA ASN A 423 -16.57 -21.08 -30.15
C ASN A 423 -17.33 -21.90 -29.08
N ASN A 424 -17.87 -21.23 -28.06
CA ASN A 424 -18.79 -21.85 -27.10
C ASN A 424 -20.21 -21.98 -27.69
N LEU A 425 -20.34 -22.79 -28.73
CA LEU A 425 -21.61 -23.02 -29.42
C LEU A 425 -22.10 -24.45 -29.21
N ILE A 426 -23.39 -24.61 -28.91
CA ILE A 426 -24.08 -25.90 -28.78
C ILE A 426 -24.94 -26.12 -30.03
N HIS A 427 -24.97 -27.36 -30.55
CA HIS A 427 -25.70 -27.70 -31.78
C HIS A 427 -27.12 -28.26 -31.53
N VAL A 428 -27.85 -28.43 -32.64
CA VAL A 428 -29.29 -28.23 -32.93
C VAL A 428 -30.35 -28.41 -31.84
N ASN A 429 -31.44 -27.65 -31.96
CA ASN A 429 -32.72 -27.93 -31.32
C ASN A 429 -33.20 -29.34 -31.65
N GLN A 430 -33.87 -29.97 -30.69
CA GLN A 430 -34.39 -31.33 -30.84
C GLN A 430 -35.89 -31.35 -30.59
N GLU A 431 -36.59 -32.18 -31.36
CA GLU A 431 -38.01 -32.45 -31.21
C GLU A 431 -38.18 -33.94 -30.90
N ILE A 432 -38.85 -34.26 -29.80
CA ILE A 432 -39.05 -35.64 -29.36
C ILE A 432 -40.51 -35.90 -28.95
N CYS A 433 -40.93 -37.16 -29.04
CA CYS A 433 -42.14 -37.58 -28.35
C CYS A 433 -41.87 -37.78 -26.85
N PHE A 434 -42.90 -37.59 -26.03
CA PHE A 434 -42.82 -37.85 -24.58
C PHE A 434 -42.36 -39.28 -24.31
N GLY A 435 -41.24 -39.42 -23.59
CA GLY A 435 -40.65 -40.70 -23.22
C GLY A 435 -39.61 -41.25 -24.21
N ASP A 436 -39.40 -40.60 -25.35
CA ASP A 436 -38.36 -41.00 -26.29
C ASP A 436 -36.95 -40.61 -25.82
N ASN A 437 -35.95 -41.31 -26.35
CA ASN A 437 -34.54 -40.92 -26.22
C ASN A 437 -34.21 -39.80 -27.19
N PHE A 438 -33.25 -38.95 -26.81
CA PHE A 438 -32.75 -37.86 -27.64
C PHE A 438 -31.23 -37.83 -27.62
N ASN A 439 -30.63 -37.06 -28.54
CA ASN A 439 -29.18 -37.01 -28.68
C ASN A 439 -28.57 -36.12 -27.58
N PRO A 440 -27.35 -36.41 -27.10
CA PRO A 440 -26.64 -35.50 -26.21
C PRO A 440 -26.52 -34.10 -26.82
N LEU A 441 -26.63 -33.09 -25.97
CA LEU A 441 -26.29 -31.71 -26.30
C LEU A 441 -24.77 -31.62 -26.41
N GLN A 442 -24.28 -31.32 -27.61
CA GLN A 442 -22.87 -31.34 -27.94
C GLN A 442 -22.40 -30.02 -28.54
N GLN A 443 -21.10 -29.80 -28.44
CA GLN A 443 -20.43 -28.66 -29.04
C GLN A 443 -20.52 -28.69 -30.57
N SER A 444 -20.61 -27.51 -31.18
CA SER A 444 -20.63 -27.32 -32.63
C SER A 444 -19.26 -27.56 -33.30
N GLY A 445 -18.72 -28.79 -33.25
CA GLY A 445 -17.61 -29.32 -34.07
C GLY A 445 -16.23 -28.62 -34.03
N VAL A 446 -16.16 -27.37 -33.60
CA VAL A 446 -14.97 -26.53 -33.40
C VAL A 446 -14.74 -26.46 -31.90
N SER A 447 -13.52 -26.75 -31.45
CA SER A 447 -13.16 -26.71 -30.03
C SER A 447 -13.24 -25.30 -29.45
N VAL A 448 -13.56 -25.19 -28.16
CA VAL A 448 -13.51 -23.90 -27.46
C VAL A 448 -12.07 -23.39 -27.49
N SER A 449 -11.91 -22.09 -27.70
CA SER A 449 -10.63 -21.39 -27.67
C SER A 449 -10.68 -20.17 -26.74
N GLY A 450 -9.53 -19.57 -26.46
CA GLY A 450 -9.42 -18.41 -25.58
C GLY A 450 -9.26 -18.76 -24.09
N GLY A 451 -9.34 -17.75 -23.23
CA GLY A 451 -9.07 -17.86 -21.80
C GLY A 451 -7.65 -18.32 -21.48
N SER A 452 -7.52 -19.11 -20.42
CA SER A 452 -6.25 -19.74 -20.01
C SER A 452 -5.90 -21.02 -20.80
N GLY A 453 -6.80 -21.47 -21.68
CA GLY A 453 -6.69 -22.75 -22.40
C GLY A 453 -7.13 -23.99 -21.59
N SER A 454 -7.46 -23.82 -20.31
CA SER A 454 -8.11 -24.85 -19.49
C SER A 454 -9.57 -24.48 -19.26
N TYR A 455 -10.49 -25.40 -19.57
CA TYR A 455 -11.93 -25.11 -19.60
C TYR A 455 -12.69 -25.92 -18.54
N MET A 456 -13.58 -25.24 -17.83
CA MET A 456 -14.62 -25.86 -17.01
C MET A 456 -15.99 -25.55 -17.63
N TYR A 457 -16.90 -26.50 -17.51
CA TYR A 457 -18.21 -26.46 -18.14
C TYR A 457 -19.30 -26.58 -17.08
N ALA A 458 -20.32 -25.74 -17.16
CA ALA A 458 -21.56 -25.85 -16.40
C ALA A 458 -22.73 -25.78 -17.38
N TRP A 459 -23.74 -26.63 -17.14
CA TRP A 459 -24.94 -26.66 -17.97
C TRP A 459 -26.11 -26.13 -17.16
N GLU A 460 -26.87 -25.25 -17.78
CA GLU A 460 -28.07 -24.69 -17.19
C GLU A 460 -29.27 -25.03 -18.07
N PHE A 461 -30.41 -25.23 -17.43
CA PHE A 461 -31.68 -25.46 -18.08
C PHE A 461 -32.78 -24.61 -17.46
N ARG A 462 -33.86 -24.41 -18.22
CA ARG A 462 -35.10 -23.82 -17.73
C ARG A 462 -36.29 -24.40 -18.48
N SER A 463 -37.45 -24.43 -17.83
CA SER A 463 -38.71 -24.79 -18.46
C SER A 463 -39.58 -23.53 -18.63
N GLY A 464 -39.93 -23.20 -19.88
CA GLY A 464 -40.69 -21.99 -20.18
C GLY A 464 -39.94 -20.71 -19.83
N THR A 465 -40.54 -19.86 -18.99
CA THR A 465 -40.02 -18.53 -18.60
C THR A 465 -39.35 -18.51 -17.23
N GLU A 466 -39.10 -19.68 -16.65
CA GLU A 466 -38.44 -19.81 -15.36
C GLU A 466 -36.97 -19.34 -15.41
N GLU A 467 -36.41 -19.09 -14.24
CA GLU A 467 -34.98 -18.76 -14.08
C GLU A 467 -34.10 -19.96 -14.46
N TRP A 468 -32.89 -19.67 -14.94
CA TRP A 468 -31.92 -20.70 -15.29
C TRP A 468 -31.45 -21.45 -14.04
N THR A 469 -31.47 -22.77 -14.11
CA THR A 469 -31.03 -23.67 -13.03
C THR A 469 -29.87 -24.52 -13.53
N GLU A 470 -28.77 -24.55 -12.77
CA GLU A 470 -27.60 -25.38 -13.08
C GLU A 470 -27.90 -26.87 -12.80
N ASP A 471 -27.60 -27.74 -13.77
CA ASP A 471 -27.60 -29.18 -13.54
C ASP A 471 -26.22 -29.68 -13.09
N GLN A 472 -26.15 -30.05 -11.81
CA GLN A 472 -24.92 -30.53 -11.18
C GLN A 472 -24.41 -31.86 -11.76
N LYS A 473 -25.24 -32.64 -12.47
CA LYS A 473 -24.85 -33.92 -13.08
C LYS A 473 -23.93 -33.73 -14.30
N ALA A 474 -23.92 -32.55 -14.90
CA ALA A 474 -23.20 -32.24 -16.16
C ALA A 474 -21.87 -31.50 -15.95
N LYS A 475 -21.40 -31.41 -14.70
CA LYS A 475 -20.25 -30.56 -14.36
C LYS A 475 -18.97 -31.00 -15.08
N ASN A 476 -18.28 -30.03 -15.66
CA ASN A 476 -16.99 -30.18 -16.34
C ASN A 476 -17.00 -31.09 -17.57
N SER A 477 -18.16 -31.27 -18.21
CA SER A 477 -18.27 -31.97 -19.50
C SER A 477 -18.66 -31.01 -20.63
N PRO A 478 -17.94 -31.01 -21.77
CA PRO A 478 -18.34 -30.24 -22.94
C PRO A 478 -19.61 -30.79 -23.61
N GLU A 479 -20.01 -32.03 -23.28
CA GLU A 479 -21.23 -32.69 -23.74
C GLU A 479 -22.16 -32.97 -22.57
N TYR A 480 -23.47 -32.88 -22.79
CA TYR A 480 -24.46 -33.11 -21.75
C TYR A 480 -25.65 -33.90 -22.29
N LEU A 481 -25.99 -35.00 -21.63
CA LEU A 481 -27.24 -35.72 -21.85
C LEU A 481 -28.17 -35.47 -20.64
N PRO A 482 -29.15 -34.55 -20.75
CA PRO A 482 -30.16 -34.37 -19.73
C PRO A 482 -30.96 -35.64 -19.46
N GLU A 483 -31.54 -35.70 -18.25
CA GLU A 483 -32.61 -36.67 -17.99
C GLU A 483 -33.82 -36.33 -18.88
N SER A 484 -34.52 -37.35 -19.40
CA SER A 484 -35.60 -37.17 -20.38
C SER A 484 -36.58 -36.09 -19.93
N PRO A 485 -36.65 -34.95 -20.66
CA PRO A 485 -37.46 -33.83 -20.21
C PRO A 485 -38.94 -34.19 -20.25
N VAL A 486 -39.66 -33.89 -19.17
CA VAL A 486 -41.11 -34.11 -19.07
C VAL A 486 -41.93 -33.00 -19.74
N SER A 487 -41.27 -31.91 -20.12
CA SER A 487 -41.85 -30.75 -20.81
C SER A 487 -40.79 -30.03 -21.64
N THR A 488 -41.23 -29.24 -22.62
CA THR A 488 -40.34 -28.40 -23.41
C THR A 488 -39.42 -27.56 -22.52
N SER A 489 -38.11 -27.70 -22.74
CA SER A 489 -37.07 -27.08 -21.92
C SER A 489 -35.97 -26.50 -22.79
N GLU A 490 -35.35 -25.42 -22.31
CA GLU A 490 -34.22 -24.74 -22.94
C GLU A 490 -32.95 -25.01 -22.16
N TYR A 491 -31.83 -25.09 -22.87
CA TYR A 491 -30.52 -25.41 -22.33
C TYR A 491 -29.47 -24.43 -22.84
N ARG A 492 -28.51 -24.10 -21.98
CA ARG A 492 -27.30 -23.36 -22.34
C ARG A 492 -26.10 -23.87 -21.55
N ARG A 493 -24.90 -23.56 -22.03
CA ARG A 493 -23.64 -23.97 -21.42
C ARG A 493 -22.83 -22.73 -21.07
N ILE A 494 -22.40 -22.67 -19.83
CA ILE A 494 -21.45 -21.70 -19.33
C ILE A 494 -20.07 -22.33 -19.37
N VAL A 495 -19.12 -21.65 -20.02
CA VAL A 495 -17.72 -22.04 -20.03
C VAL A 495 -16.93 -21.05 -19.20
N SER A 496 -16.08 -21.55 -18.32
CA SER A 496 -15.09 -20.74 -17.60
C SER A 496 -13.67 -21.20 -17.93
N SER A 497 -12.76 -20.25 -18.08
CA SER A 497 -11.33 -20.51 -18.31
C SER A 497 -10.48 -19.41 -17.71
N GLY A 498 -9.77 -19.73 -16.62
CA GLY A 498 -9.17 -18.68 -15.79
C GLY A 498 -10.26 -17.77 -15.25
N LEU A 499 -10.12 -16.46 -15.46
CA LEU A 499 -11.12 -15.45 -15.10
C LEU A 499 -12.14 -15.15 -16.22
N CYS A 500 -11.99 -15.75 -17.39
CA CYS A 500 -12.95 -15.59 -18.47
C CYS A 500 -14.18 -16.46 -18.26
N LEU A 501 -15.35 -15.89 -18.53
CA LEU A 501 -16.65 -16.55 -18.51
C LEU A 501 -17.38 -16.26 -19.83
N ASP A 502 -17.96 -17.27 -20.44
CA ASP A 502 -18.80 -17.10 -21.62
C ASP A 502 -20.04 -18.01 -21.56
N THR A 503 -21.16 -17.50 -22.07
CA THR A 503 -22.43 -18.22 -22.12
C THR A 503 -22.79 -18.53 -23.57
N SER A 504 -23.07 -19.81 -23.85
CA SER A 504 -23.37 -20.28 -25.20
C SER A 504 -24.69 -19.74 -25.75
N ASN A 505 -24.96 -20.02 -27.02
CA ASN A 505 -26.32 -19.98 -27.54
C ASN A 505 -27.26 -20.91 -26.75
N THR A 506 -28.56 -20.60 -26.81
CA THR A 506 -29.62 -21.43 -26.23
C THR A 506 -30.12 -22.45 -27.25
N ILE A 507 -30.36 -23.68 -26.77
CA ILE A 507 -30.94 -24.78 -27.54
C ILE A 507 -32.22 -25.26 -26.85
N SER A 508 -33.25 -25.57 -27.63
CA SER A 508 -34.52 -26.10 -27.12
C SER A 508 -34.66 -27.60 -27.37
N ILE A 509 -35.21 -28.30 -26.37
CA ILE A 509 -35.76 -29.65 -26.52
C ILE A 509 -37.28 -29.52 -26.41
N LEU A 510 -37.96 -29.70 -27.54
CA LEU A 510 -39.42 -29.64 -27.67
C LEU A 510 -40.00 -31.03 -27.44
N VAL A 511 -40.94 -31.14 -26.49
CA VAL A 511 -41.56 -32.41 -26.12
C VAL A 511 -43.02 -32.43 -26.61
N TYR A 512 -43.33 -33.37 -27.51
CA TYR A 512 -44.67 -33.59 -28.03
C TYR A 512 -45.36 -34.72 -27.26
N ASN A 513 -46.64 -34.55 -26.96
CA ASN A 513 -47.43 -35.58 -26.30
C ASN A 513 -48.01 -36.57 -27.34
N PRO A 514 -48.06 -37.87 -27.02
CA PRO A 514 -48.79 -38.85 -27.80
C PRO A 514 -50.27 -38.48 -27.98
N PRO A 515 -50.91 -38.85 -29.11
CA PRO A 515 -52.34 -38.68 -29.29
C PRO A 515 -53.15 -39.32 -28.17
N LEU A 516 -54.09 -38.57 -27.59
CA LEU A 516 -54.97 -39.10 -26.55
C LEU A 516 -56.14 -39.83 -27.20
N ILE A 517 -56.19 -41.16 -27.10
CA ILE A 517 -57.35 -41.94 -27.55
C ILE A 517 -58.47 -41.81 -26.51
N THR A 518 -59.54 -41.10 -26.87
CA THR A 518 -60.71 -40.83 -26.01
C THR A 518 -61.86 -41.80 -26.27
N GLY A 519 -61.88 -42.45 -27.44
CA GLY A 519 -62.88 -43.46 -27.81
C GLY A 519 -62.21 -44.70 -28.39
N GLN A 520 -62.34 -45.82 -27.69
CA GLN A 520 -61.79 -47.11 -28.11
C GLN A 520 -62.73 -47.82 -29.11
N PRO A 521 -62.20 -48.62 -30.03
CA PRO A 521 -63.03 -49.48 -30.87
C PRO A 521 -63.81 -50.48 -30.02
N ALA A 522 -65.11 -50.61 -30.29
CA ALA A 522 -65.95 -51.59 -29.63
C ALA A 522 -65.95 -52.93 -30.38
N ASP A 523 -66.07 -54.03 -29.64
CA ASP A 523 -66.36 -55.35 -30.22
C ASP A 523 -67.61 -55.29 -31.11
N GLN A 524 -67.57 -56.01 -32.22
CA GLN A 524 -68.65 -56.05 -33.20
C GLN A 524 -69.07 -57.48 -33.51
N GLU A 525 -70.35 -57.63 -33.85
CA GLU A 525 -70.92 -58.90 -34.26
C GLU A 525 -71.77 -58.67 -35.52
N ALA A 526 -71.43 -59.33 -36.62
CA ALA A 526 -72.01 -59.05 -37.92
C ALA A 526 -72.41 -60.35 -38.65
N GLU A 527 -73.55 -60.35 -39.33
CA GLU A 527 -73.96 -61.47 -40.18
C GLU A 527 -73.16 -61.49 -41.47
N LYS A 528 -72.90 -62.69 -42.02
CA LYS A 528 -72.23 -62.83 -43.31
C LYS A 528 -72.95 -62.01 -44.40
N GLY A 529 -72.21 -61.15 -45.10
CA GLY A 529 -72.74 -60.26 -46.12
C GLY A 529 -73.20 -58.88 -45.65
N SER A 530 -73.31 -58.66 -44.34
CA SER A 530 -73.58 -57.32 -43.77
C SER A 530 -72.32 -56.42 -43.79
N SER A 531 -72.48 -55.15 -43.41
CA SER A 531 -71.37 -54.22 -43.18
C SER A 531 -71.16 -53.98 -41.68
N VAL A 532 -69.91 -53.76 -41.29
CA VAL A 532 -69.53 -53.42 -39.91
C VAL A 532 -68.51 -52.28 -39.93
N THR A 533 -68.60 -51.37 -38.97
CA THR A 533 -67.69 -50.22 -38.86
C THR A 533 -67.04 -50.22 -37.48
N PHE A 534 -65.71 -50.18 -37.47
CA PHE A 534 -64.92 -49.84 -36.31
C PHE A 534 -64.64 -48.35 -36.32
N SER A 535 -64.64 -47.71 -35.15
CA SER A 535 -64.29 -46.30 -35.00
C SER A 535 -63.35 -46.12 -33.83
N VAL A 536 -62.46 -45.14 -33.93
CA VAL A 536 -61.60 -44.65 -32.86
C VAL A 536 -61.79 -43.14 -32.77
N GLN A 537 -61.76 -42.58 -31.56
CA GLN A 537 -61.73 -41.14 -31.34
C GLN A 537 -60.43 -40.78 -30.65
N ALA A 538 -59.71 -39.80 -31.17
CA ALA A 538 -58.45 -39.35 -30.62
C ALA A 538 -58.31 -37.83 -30.71
N GLU A 539 -57.61 -37.25 -29.75
CA GLU A 539 -57.34 -35.82 -29.64
C GLU A 539 -55.82 -35.58 -29.66
N SER A 540 -55.40 -34.54 -30.38
CA SER A 540 -54.01 -34.05 -30.41
C SER A 540 -53.99 -32.59 -30.81
N SER A 541 -52.95 -31.86 -30.41
CA SER A 541 -52.65 -30.52 -30.92
C SER A 541 -52.10 -30.56 -32.36
N GLU A 542 -51.58 -31.71 -32.77
CA GLU A 542 -50.99 -31.95 -34.09
C GLU A 542 -51.95 -32.71 -35.01
N ALA A 543 -51.69 -32.66 -36.32
CA ALA A 543 -52.46 -33.41 -37.31
C ALA A 543 -52.37 -34.94 -37.05
N LEU A 544 -53.53 -35.60 -37.06
CA LEU A 544 -53.66 -37.03 -36.82
C LEU A 544 -53.74 -37.84 -38.12
N SER A 545 -53.14 -39.02 -38.11
CA SER A 545 -53.32 -40.06 -39.12
C SER A 545 -53.62 -41.39 -38.44
N TYR A 546 -54.31 -42.28 -39.14
CA TYR A 546 -54.87 -43.52 -38.59
C TYR A 546 -54.44 -44.72 -39.42
N THR A 547 -54.15 -45.83 -38.75
CA THR A 547 -53.82 -47.10 -39.42
C THR A 547 -54.47 -48.26 -38.68
N TRP A 548 -55.46 -48.89 -39.30
CA TRP A 548 -56.11 -50.08 -38.76
C TRP A 548 -55.32 -51.35 -39.08
N MET A 549 -55.15 -52.21 -38.08
CA MET A 549 -54.34 -53.43 -38.12
C MET A 549 -55.24 -54.67 -38.03
N HIS A 550 -54.94 -55.70 -38.85
CA HIS A 550 -55.55 -57.03 -38.82
C HIS A 550 -54.45 -58.12 -38.82
N PRO A 551 -54.63 -59.29 -38.14
CA PRO A 551 -53.60 -60.32 -38.02
C PRO A 551 -53.11 -60.95 -39.33
N SER A 552 -53.83 -60.78 -40.45
CA SER A 552 -53.45 -61.31 -41.77
C SER A 552 -52.66 -60.34 -42.68
N GLY A 553 -52.35 -59.12 -42.23
CA GLY A 553 -51.64 -58.09 -43.02
C GLY A 553 -52.54 -57.03 -43.68
N LEU A 554 -52.04 -55.77 -43.74
CA LEU A 554 -52.67 -54.46 -44.07
C LEU A 554 -53.21 -54.32 -45.52
N THR A 555 -54.08 -53.36 -45.92
CA THR A 555 -54.34 -51.92 -45.57
C THR A 555 -55.78 -51.47 -45.95
N VAL A 556 -56.46 -50.60 -45.16
CA VAL A 556 -57.42 -49.53 -45.59
C VAL A 556 -57.61 -48.51 -44.43
N PRO A 557 -58.32 -47.38 -44.64
CA PRO A 557 -57.84 -46.03 -44.99
C PRO A 557 -57.23 -45.22 -43.82
N ASP A 558 -56.61 -44.09 -44.15
CA ASP A 558 -56.25 -43.02 -43.20
C ASP A 558 -57.51 -42.29 -42.72
N ALA A 559 -58.29 -43.00 -41.90
CA ALA A 559 -59.53 -42.48 -41.33
C ALA A 559 -59.72 -43.04 -39.91
N ASN A 560 -60.37 -42.22 -39.08
CA ASN A 560 -60.79 -42.60 -37.73
C ASN A 560 -61.88 -43.68 -37.73
N GLU A 561 -62.45 -44.01 -38.89
CA GLU A 561 -63.42 -45.09 -39.09
C GLU A 561 -62.93 -46.09 -40.14
N PHE A 562 -63.13 -47.37 -39.86
CA PHE A 562 -62.83 -48.46 -40.78
C PHE A 562 -64.07 -49.35 -40.97
N THR A 563 -64.60 -49.34 -42.20
CA THR A 563 -65.78 -50.11 -42.57
C THR A 563 -65.39 -51.32 -43.40
N ILE A 564 -65.84 -52.50 -42.98
CA ILE A 564 -65.77 -53.73 -43.75
C ILE A 564 -67.14 -53.95 -44.37
N GLU A 565 -67.21 -53.87 -45.70
CA GLU A 565 -68.41 -54.25 -46.45
C GLU A 565 -68.41 -55.76 -46.76
N ASN A 566 -69.60 -56.35 -46.85
CA ASN A 566 -69.79 -57.76 -47.21
C ASN A 566 -68.95 -58.71 -46.32
N VAL A 567 -69.16 -58.64 -45.00
CA VAL A 567 -68.40 -59.40 -43.99
C VAL A 567 -68.37 -60.90 -44.31
N GLN A 568 -67.18 -61.51 -44.23
CA GLN A 568 -66.92 -62.93 -44.46
C GLN A 568 -66.18 -63.51 -43.26
N GLU A 569 -66.19 -64.84 -43.10
CA GLU A 569 -65.49 -65.53 -42.01
C GLU A 569 -64.00 -65.19 -41.93
N LYS A 570 -63.35 -64.92 -43.06
CA LYS A 570 -61.93 -64.48 -43.10
C LYS A 570 -61.67 -63.10 -42.46
N HIS A 571 -62.71 -62.33 -42.19
CA HIS A 571 -62.63 -61.03 -41.50
C HIS A 571 -62.81 -61.19 -39.98
N GLU A 572 -63.14 -62.39 -39.48
CA GLU A 572 -63.18 -62.64 -38.03
C GLU A 572 -61.76 -62.48 -37.43
N GLY A 573 -61.64 -61.70 -36.35
CA GLY A 573 -60.33 -61.42 -35.78
C GLY A 573 -60.28 -60.23 -34.84
N LEU A 574 -59.06 -59.89 -34.43
CA LEU A 574 -58.74 -58.74 -33.58
C LEU A 574 -58.38 -57.54 -34.44
N TYR A 575 -58.99 -56.41 -34.16
CA TYR A 575 -58.75 -55.14 -34.82
C TYR A 575 -58.26 -54.11 -33.81
N TYR A 576 -57.23 -53.36 -34.16
CA TYR A 576 -56.77 -52.20 -33.38
C TYR A 576 -56.29 -51.11 -34.34
N CYS A 577 -56.31 -49.87 -33.89
CA CYS A 577 -55.88 -48.72 -34.64
C CYS A 577 -54.59 -48.16 -34.05
N ILE A 578 -53.65 -47.80 -34.90
CA ILE A 578 -52.50 -46.97 -34.53
C ILE A 578 -52.79 -45.55 -34.98
N VAL A 579 -52.86 -44.64 -34.01
CA VAL A 579 -53.07 -43.21 -34.22
C VAL A 579 -51.72 -42.51 -34.15
N ARG A 580 -51.35 -41.74 -35.18
CA ARG A 580 -50.05 -41.08 -35.28
C ARG A 580 -50.15 -39.60 -35.51
N THR A 581 -49.14 -38.89 -35.04
CA THR A 581 -48.75 -37.54 -35.47
C THR A 581 -47.44 -37.63 -36.25
N ALA A 582 -46.85 -36.50 -36.61
CA ALA A 582 -45.54 -36.48 -37.26
C ALA A 582 -44.42 -37.12 -36.41
N LEU A 583 -44.52 -37.06 -35.07
CA LEU A 583 -43.46 -37.50 -34.15
C LEU A 583 -43.90 -38.58 -33.15
N CYS A 584 -45.18 -38.60 -32.77
CA CYS A 584 -45.71 -39.50 -31.74
C CYS A 584 -46.72 -40.50 -32.28
N GLU A 585 -46.86 -41.65 -31.59
CA GLU A 585 -47.92 -42.63 -31.85
C GLU A 585 -48.64 -43.09 -30.58
N SER A 586 -49.86 -43.58 -30.75
CA SER A 586 -50.66 -44.23 -29.72
C SER A 586 -51.45 -45.38 -30.32
N ILE A 587 -51.54 -46.48 -29.58
CA ILE A 587 -52.18 -47.72 -30.04
C ILE A 587 -53.48 -47.88 -29.26
N SER A 588 -54.59 -48.10 -29.98
CA SER A 588 -55.89 -48.35 -29.38
C SER A 588 -55.94 -49.72 -28.69
N ASP A 589 -56.98 -49.91 -27.87
CA ASP A 589 -57.37 -51.24 -27.42
C ASP A 589 -57.78 -52.11 -28.62
N THR A 590 -57.76 -53.43 -28.43
CA THR A 590 -58.20 -54.39 -29.44
C THR A 590 -59.70 -54.63 -29.36
N ALA A 591 -60.39 -54.52 -30.48
CA ALA A 591 -61.78 -54.93 -30.67
C ALA A 591 -61.87 -56.27 -31.43
N ILE A 592 -62.86 -57.09 -31.11
CA ILE A 592 -63.12 -58.38 -31.75
C ILE A 592 -64.25 -58.22 -32.78
N LEU A 593 -64.04 -58.70 -34.01
CA LEU A 593 -65.13 -58.98 -34.95
C LEU A 593 -65.54 -60.45 -34.86
N LYS A 594 -66.80 -60.74 -34.56
CA LYS A 594 -67.39 -62.09 -34.70
C LYS A 594 -68.37 -62.15 -35.87
N VAL A 595 -68.26 -63.20 -36.69
CA VAL A 595 -69.14 -63.37 -37.86
C VAL A 595 -70.24 -64.38 -37.57
N LYS A 596 -71.50 -63.92 -37.54
CA LYS A 596 -72.68 -64.79 -37.44
C LYS A 596 -72.91 -65.50 -38.77
N GLN A 597 -72.93 -66.83 -38.74
CA GLN A 597 -73.51 -67.61 -39.82
C GLN A 597 -75.04 -67.44 -39.75
N GLY A 598 -75.67 -67.10 -40.87
CA GLY A 598 -77.13 -67.05 -40.97
C GLY A 598 -77.75 -68.41 -40.62
N PRO A 599 -79.06 -68.48 -40.28
CA PRO A 599 -79.69 -69.72 -39.87
C PRO A 599 -79.63 -70.74 -41.01
N THR A 600 -78.70 -71.69 -40.93
CA THR A 600 -78.81 -72.94 -41.68
C THR A 600 -80.02 -73.68 -41.12
N GLY A 601 -81.06 -73.78 -41.94
CA GLY A 601 -82.25 -74.55 -41.59
C GLY A 601 -81.88 -76.01 -41.36
N LEU A 602 -82.40 -76.55 -40.24
CA LEU A 602 -82.31 -77.92 -39.74
C LEU A 602 -80.93 -78.26 -39.11
N ASP A 603 -80.81 -78.78 -37.88
CA ASP A 603 -81.75 -79.57 -37.10
C ASP A 603 -81.50 -79.41 -35.60
N LYS A 604 -82.58 -79.56 -34.82
CA LYS A 604 -82.59 -79.47 -33.37
C LYS A 604 -82.22 -80.84 -32.81
N THR A 605 -80.94 -81.12 -32.69
CA THR A 605 -80.43 -82.20 -31.85
C THR A 605 -79.54 -81.58 -30.80
N ALA A 606 -79.89 -81.76 -29.53
CA ALA A 606 -79.09 -81.33 -28.40
C ALA A 606 -77.65 -81.83 -28.61
N ALA A 607 -76.74 -80.89 -28.90
CA ALA A 607 -75.32 -81.18 -28.93
C ALA A 607 -74.95 -81.68 -27.54
N ASN A 608 -74.48 -82.92 -27.48
CA ASN A 608 -73.69 -83.44 -26.38
C ASN A 608 -72.46 -82.52 -26.25
N VAL A 609 -72.58 -81.49 -25.42
CA VAL A 609 -71.49 -80.55 -25.18
C VAL A 609 -70.35 -81.34 -24.54
N LEU A 610 -69.19 -81.32 -25.19
CA LEU A 610 -67.96 -81.87 -24.64
C LEU A 610 -67.62 -81.11 -23.35
N THR A 611 -67.59 -81.80 -22.22
CA THR A 611 -67.38 -81.18 -20.90
C THR A 611 -66.08 -81.66 -20.28
N VAL A 612 -65.35 -80.73 -19.66
CA VAL A 612 -64.09 -80.98 -18.93
C VAL A 612 -64.37 -80.84 -17.44
N TYR A 613 -64.09 -81.88 -16.66
CA TYR A 613 -64.38 -81.93 -15.22
C TYR A 613 -63.38 -82.82 -14.47
N PRO A 614 -63.15 -82.61 -13.16
CA PRO A 614 -63.63 -81.48 -12.37
C PRO A 614 -62.93 -80.18 -12.77
N ASN A 615 -63.64 -79.05 -12.70
CA ASN A 615 -63.06 -77.73 -12.81
C ASN A 615 -63.56 -76.91 -11.62
N PRO A 616 -62.72 -76.65 -10.59
CA PRO A 616 -61.26 -76.83 -10.56
C PRO A 616 -60.78 -78.30 -10.46
N ALA A 617 -59.59 -78.59 -10.98
CA ALA A 617 -58.92 -79.90 -10.94
C ALA A 617 -57.73 -79.91 -9.96
N SER A 618 -57.42 -81.06 -9.35
CA SER A 618 -56.22 -81.24 -8.51
C SER A 618 -55.11 -82.00 -9.25
N ASP A 619 -55.42 -83.21 -9.71
CA ASP A 619 -54.43 -84.14 -10.29
C ASP A 619 -54.87 -84.72 -11.64
N VAL A 620 -56.16 -84.84 -11.89
CA VAL A 620 -56.70 -85.45 -13.12
C VAL A 620 -57.91 -84.67 -13.63
N LEU A 621 -57.99 -84.55 -14.95
CA LEU A 621 -59.14 -84.05 -15.69
C LEU A 621 -59.77 -85.17 -16.52
N PHE A 622 -61.09 -85.18 -16.58
CA PHE A 622 -61.88 -86.05 -17.43
C PHE A 622 -62.59 -85.23 -18.51
N ILE A 623 -62.67 -85.81 -19.69
CA ILE A 623 -63.41 -85.28 -20.83
C ILE A 623 -64.59 -86.23 -21.07
N SER A 624 -65.83 -85.73 -21.01
CA SER A 624 -67.02 -86.49 -21.39
C SER A 624 -67.62 -86.01 -22.70
N ASN A 625 -68.48 -86.85 -23.30
CA ASN A 625 -69.07 -86.66 -24.62
C ASN A 625 -68.06 -86.64 -25.77
N ILE A 626 -66.95 -87.36 -25.61
CA ILE A 626 -66.04 -87.68 -26.71
C ILE A 626 -66.78 -88.70 -27.59
N GLY A 627 -67.04 -88.36 -28.84
CA GLY A 627 -67.60 -89.31 -29.81
C GLY A 627 -66.66 -90.51 -30.07
N GLU A 628 -66.96 -91.33 -31.08
CA GLU A 628 -66.08 -92.44 -31.47
C GLU A 628 -64.82 -92.01 -32.25
N ASP A 629 -64.63 -90.70 -32.46
CA ASP A 629 -63.51 -90.14 -33.22
C ASP A 629 -62.19 -90.09 -32.43
N GLU A 630 -61.07 -90.21 -33.14
CA GLU A 630 -59.74 -89.95 -32.57
C GLU A 630 -59.61 -88.48 -32.17
N ILE A 631 -59.27 -88.23 -30.91
CA ILE A 631 -59.06 -86.87 -30.36
C ILE A 631 -57.61 -86.57 -30.03
N THR A 632 -57.23 -85.30 -30.14
CA THR A 632 -55.98 -84.74 -29.62
C THR A 632 -56.30 -83.68 -28.56
N VAL A 633 -55.65 -83.77 -27.40
CA VAL A 633 -55.83 -82.85 -26.27
C VAL A 633 -54.53 -82.10 -26.03
N LYS A 634 -54.57 -80.77 -26.03
CA LYS A 634 -53.43 -79.89 -25.78
C LYS A 634 -53.74 -78.92 -24.64
N ILE A 635 -52.82 -78.81 -23.68
CA ILE A 635 -52.92 -77.86 -22.57
C ILE A 635 -51.91 -76.74 -22.76
N TYR A 636 -52.35 -75.49 -22.61
CA TYR A 636 -51.53 -74.29 -22.71
C TYR A 636 -51.61 -73.46 -21.43
N ASN A 637 -50.54 -72.73 -21.10
CA ASN A 637 -50.63 -71.65 -20.12
C ASN A 637 -51.36 -70.42 -20.71
N LEU A 638 -51.65 -69.40 -19.89
CA LEU A 638 -52.34 -68.18 -20.34
C LEU A 638 -51.56 -67.36 -21.39
N LEU A 639 -50.25 -67.58 -21.52
CA LEU A 639 -49.40 -66.95 -22.54
C LEU A 639 -49.35 -67.77 -23.86
N GLY A 640 -50.12 -68.85 -23.99
CA GLY A 640 -50.22 -69.67 -25.20
C GLY A 640 -49.09 -70.70 -25.39
N LYS A 641 -48.23 -70.93 -24.38
CA LYS A 641 -47.17 -71.95 -24.44
C LYS A 641 -47.74 -73.34 -24.12
N LEU A 642 -47.52 -74.30 -25.02
CA LEU A 642 -47.93 -75.70 -24.84
C LEU A 642 -47.22 -76.30 -23.60
N LYS A 643 -47.99 -76.96 -22.75
CA LYS A 643 -47.55 -77.60 -21.50
C LYS A 643 -47.59 -79.12 -21.60
N SER A 644 -48.68 -79.66 -22.13
CA SER A 644 -48.88 -81.11 -22.26
C SER A 644 -49.73 -81.43 -23.48
N GLU A 645 -49.55 -82.62 -24.06
CA GLU A 645 -50.31 -83.12 -25.20
C GLU A 645 -50.63 -84.61 -25.00
N TYR A 646 -51.86 -85.00 -25.30
CA TYR A 646 -52.38 -86.35 -25.16
C TYR A 646 -53.17 -86.75 -26.40
N PHE A 647 -53.16 -88.04 -26.72
CA PHE A 647 -53.83 -88.59 -27.90
C PHE A 647 -54.80 -89.68 -27.49
N ASN A 648 -56.02 -89.58 -28.00
CA ASN A 648 -57.08 -90.58 -27.89
C ASN A 648 -57.36 -91.08 -26.45
N THR A 649 -57.36 -90.15 -25.49
CA THR A 649 -57.68 -90.43 -24.07
C THR A 649 -58.68 -89.41 -23.53
N SER A 650 -59.61 -89.88 -22.70
CA SER A 650 -60.59 -89.08 -21.98
C SER A 650 -60.13 -88.71 -20.56
N GLU A 651 -59.03 -89.29 -20.09
CA GLU A 651 -58.42 -89.03 -18.78
C GLU A 651 -57.07 -88.36 -18.98
N ILE A 652 -56.89 -87.20 -18.34
CA ILE A 652 -55.76 -86.29 -18.55
C ILE A 652 -55.09 -86.01 -17.21
N ASP A 653 -53.88 -86.53 -17.01
CA ASP A 653 -53.06 -86.28 -15.82
C ASP A 653 -52.52 -84.84 -15.85
N VAL A 654 -52.95 -84.03 -14.88
CA VAL A 654 -52.52 -82.64 -14.69
C VAL A 654 -51.71 -82.43 -13.40
N SER A 655 -51.34 -83.50 -12.70
CA SER A 655 -50.63 -83.46 -11.41
C SER A 655 -49.28 -82.73 -11.46
N MET A 656 -48.63 -82.69 -12.63
CA MET A 656 -47.34 -82.03 -12.83
C MET A 656 -47.46 -80.54 -13.19
N LEU A 657 -48.68 -80.01 -13.37
CA LEU A 657 -48.92 -78.60 -13.69
C LEU A 657 -49.05 -77.75 -12.41
N GLU A 658 -48.39 -76.59 -12.38
CA GLU A 658 -48.44 -75.67 -11.23
C GLU A 658 -49.87 -75.10 -11.02
N PRO A 659 -50.28 -74.78 -9.78
CA PRO A 659 -51.58 -74.13 -9.52
C PRO A 659 -51.77 -72.87 -10.38
N GLY A 660 -52.94 -72.73 -11.00
CA GLY A 660 -53.20 -71.63 -11.92
C GLY A 660 -54.25 -71.96 -12.98
N GLN A 661 -54.59 -70.97 -13.81
CA GLN A 661 -55.52 -71.15 -14.93
C GLN A 661 -54.79 -71.63 -16.18
N TYR A 662 -55.40 -72.60 -16.87
CA TYR A 662 -54.89 -73.16 -18.10
C TYR A 662 -55.98 -73.21 -19.16
N ILE A 663 -55.56 -73.27 -20.42
CA ILE A 663 -56.42 -73.44 -21.58
C ILE A 663 -56.26 -74.88 -22.05
N ILE A 664 -57.36 -75.62 -22.15
CA ILE A 664 -57.40 -76.96 -22.74
C ILE A 664 -58.07 -76.86 -24.11
N ARG A 665 -57.38 -77.37 -25.14
CA ARG A 665 -57.90 -77.49 -26.50
C ARG A 665 -58.03 -78.96 -26.84
N ILE A 666 -59.21 -79.36 -27.27
CA ILE A 666 -59.56 -80.73 -27.63
C ILE A 666 -60.01 -80.70 -29.09
N SER A 667 -59.34 -81.43 -29.95
CA SER A 667 -59.60 -81.41 -31.40
C SER A 667 -59.82 -82.82 -31.93
N ASN A 668 -60.81 -83.00 -32.79
CA ASN A 668 -60.89 -84.12 -33.74
C ASN A 668 -60.61 -83.57 -35.15
N PRO A 669 -60.61 -84.39 -36.22
CA PRO A 669 -60.32 -83.91 -37.58
C PRO A 669 -61.26 -82.81 -38.11
N GLU A 670 -62.49 -82.71 -37.60
CA GLU A 670 -63.52 -81.79 -38.12
C GLU A 670 -63.81 -80.59 -37.21
N HIS A 671 -63.50 -80.68 -35.91
CA HIS A 671 -63.87 -79.69 -34.90
C HIS A 671 -62.78 -79.53 -33.83
N SER A 672 -62.67 -78.32 -33.26
CA SER A 672 -61.87 -78.09 -32.06
C SER A 672 -62.65 -77.32 -31.00
N PHE A 673 -62.69 -77.86 -29.79
CA PHE A 673 -63.27 -77.26 -28.60
C PHE A 673 -62.16 -76.71 -27.70
N THR A 674 -62.32 -75.49 -27.19
CA THR A 674 -61.35 -74.87 -26.28
C THR A 674 -62.08 -74.32 -25.07
N THR A 675 -61.60 -74.64 -23.88
CA THR A 675 -62.13 -74.09 -22.63
C THR A 675 -61.02 -73.82 -21.62
N ARG A 676 -61.36 -73.14 -20.52
CA ARG A 676 -60.44 -72.86 -19.42
C ARG A 676 -60.75 -73.79 -18.26
N PHE A 677 -59.69 -74.24 -17.59
CA PHE A 677 -59.81 -74.93 -16.32
C PHE A 677 -58.81 -74.37 -15.30
N LEU A 678 -59.17 -74.49 -14.02
CA LEU A 678 -58.34 -74.06 -12.90
C LEU A 678 -57.71 -75.29 -12.26
N ILE A 679 -56.42 -75.22 -11.97
CA ILE A 679 -55.76 -76.16 -11.06
C ILE A 679 -55.76 -75.53 -9.68
N SER A 680 -56.51 -76.13 -8.75
CA SER A 680 -56.54 -75.73 -7.33
C SER A 680 -56.12 -76.94 -6.49
N ARG A 681 -54.88 -76.94 -6.05
CA ARG A 681 -54.34 -77.92 -5.13
C ARG A 681 -53.62 -77.23 -3.98
#